data_AF-A0A9E2ZFW7-F1
#
_entry.id   AF-A0A9E2ZFW7-F1
#
_cell.length_a   1.000
_cell.length_b   1.000
_cell.length_c   1.000
_cell.angle_alpha   90.00
_cell.angle_beta   90.00
_cell.angle_gamma   90.00
#
_symmetry.space_group_name_H-M   'P 1'
#
loop_
_entity.id
_entity.type
_entity.pdbx_description
1 polymer ?
#
loop_
_entity_poly.entity_id
_entity_poly.type
_entity_poly.pdbx_seq_one_letter_code
_entity_poly.pdbx_strand_id
1 'polypeptide(L)'
;ALVAPVGRQSDGRGAGVLIAGLNPHRPLDPGYSGFIGLLAGQIAAAIASARDHDREQERARTLAELDRAKTQFFSNVSHELRTPLTLIVAPAEDSLADKNHPLPPSQRERIEVIRRNAGRLRRMVNDILDFSRIEGGRMGTNLVAIDLPEFTRGIVASFAPAIERAGLELREDLSALARPVLVDLEMWEKVVLNLLSNALKFTLRGHISVALRDVEEMVELEVSDTGIGIPGEEIPRLFERFHRVDGAGGRSHEGSGIGLALVHELVALHGGSISARSEPGLGTSFVVRVPYGGVASAEAVAAARPTAAVGSYLDEALSWQEAALQETVLPVPAEENPRPAGSGGTVLVVDDNADLRSMLARLLSPYYLVWTAADGQQALELIRRRAPDLVLADVMMPRLDGVGLLHALRDDPLTASLPVILLSARVGDEAAIGGLEAGADEYLVKPFSARELVARIRSSLELSAVRREGAAALSAERHRLEQTLDQLPVGVLLAEAPSGRIVLANKQAAEMLGPQTDAGAGQPFGRYQRLTLDGQPLPSERWPLARAIRNGEATRDLELIYKGDDGTAVAVRVNASPIRDEQGNTFAGVVVFQDVTDELRGQRLLSTHRDILAAIAEGEPLDRTLEMIVRSIEELIEGDALASILLRSPDGRRLHVGAAPTLPVAYNEAIDGLEISEAAGSCGTSAYRGSPVIVTDTLTDPLWLQFRDLAALHGLRACWSTTIDATNGEVVGTFAIYYRQPRGPSAEDRQLVELMTETAAVAIERDRTARARERQFDEMQRSLLPRALARVPGMEVAASFHPGTRGLEVGGDFYDLFPIEEGTWGFVIGDVCGHGAEAAAATAIARHTARAVALREAIPGNVLAAVHDALYRSELDRFCTAIYGRLHLTETAAHLALANGGHPAPMILRADGTLESPEEHGPLLGVLSPTPSYRTVELELEAGDAIVMYTDGLIERNPLLPSDERLRATLAGLIGLPAADAIKLLETSSIANEQVRASDDIALLLMRVEPQLGQPGEAWRAPDALAAR
;
A
#
# COMPACT_ATOMS: atom_id res chain seq x y z
N ALA A 1 30.00 17.94 19.49
CA ALA A 1 29.80 17.86 18.03
C ALA A 1 28.31 17.83 17.75
N LEU A 2 27.85 18.33 16.60
CA LEU A 2 26.47 18.27 16.13
C LEU A 2 26.36 17.19 15.05
N VAL A 3 25.31 16.39 15.08
CA VAL A 3 25.03 15.36 14.08
C VAL A 3 23.75 15.74 13.34
N ALA A 4 23.82 15.83 12.01
CA ALA A 4 22.70 16.20 11.15
C ALA A 4 22.50 15.15 10.05
N PRO A 5 21.26 14.73 9.75
CA PRO A 5 21.00 13.76 8.69
C PRO A 5 21.23 14.38 7.29
N VAL A 6 21.93 13.65 6.42
CA VAL A 6 22.04 13.97 4.99
C VAL A 6 20.99 13.14 4.27
N GLY A 7 19.78 13.67 4.19
CA GLY A 7 18.65 13.02 3.54
C GLY A 7 17.37 13.83 3.67
N ARG A 8 16.46 13.69 2.72
CA ARG A 8 15.11 14.28 2.82
C ARG A 8 14.30 13.53 3.87
N GLN A 9 13.49 14.26 4.63
CA GLN A 9 12.61 13.75 5.69
C GLN A 9 11.47 12.82 5.18
N SER A 10 11.40 12.47 3.90
CA SER A 10 10.23 11.81 3.29
C SER A 10 10.21 10.28 3.33
N ASP A 11 11.36 9.63 3.47
CA ASP A 11 11.49 8.18 3.23
C ASP A 11 12.26 7.44 4.35
N GLY A 12 12.57 8.13 5.45
CA GLY A 12 13.11 7.55 6.68
C GLY A 12 14.51 6.91 6.58
N ARG A 13 15.06 6.73 5.38
CA ARG A 13 16.42 6.23 5.13
C ARG A 13 17.29 7.39 4.62
N GLY A 14 18.04 8.01 5.53
CA GLY A 14 19.03 9.02 5.14
C GLY A 14 20.10 8.44 4.19
N ALA A 15 20.52 9.20 3.17
CA ALA A 15 21.63 8.84 2.30
C ALA A 15 22.98 8.80 3.05
N GLY A 16 23.02 9.45 4.21
CA GLY A 16 24.10 9.38 5.18
C GLY A 16 23.84 10.31 6.36
N VAL A 17 24.85 10.49 7.20
CA VAL A 17 24.86 11.45 8.32
C VAL A 17 26.06 12.37 8.21
N LEU A 18 25.85 13.66 8.49
CA LEU A 18 26.87 14.69 8.60
C LEU A 18 27.22 14.89 10.07
N ILE A 19 28.49 14.72 10.43
CA ILE A 19 29.00 14.96 11.78
C ILE A 19 29.89 16.19 11.75
N ALA A 20 29.54 17.22 12.53
CA ALA A 20 30.25 18.50 12.58
C ALA A 20 30.80 18.80 13.99
N GLY A 21 32.10 19.05 14.11
CA GLY A 21 32.72 19.54 15.35
C GLY A 21 32.27 20.98 15.65
N LEU A 22 31.94 21.27 16.92
CA LEU A 22 31.51 22.61 17.33
C LEU A 22 32.72 23.42 17.80
N ASN A 23 32.80 24.70 17.39
CA ASN A 23 33.87 25.60 17.82
C ASN A 23 33.69 25.97 19.31
N PRO A 24 34.67 25.70 20.19
CA PRO A 24 34.55 25.95 21.63
C PRO A 24 34.48 27.43 22.01
N HIS A 25 34.88 28.34 21.13
CA HIS A 25 34.84 29.80 21.36
C HIS A 25 33.58 30.48 20.82
N ARG A 26 32.62 29.72 20.28
CA ARG A 26 31.33 30.25 19.79
C ARG A 26 30.16 29.39 20.29
N PRO A 27 29.15 29.98 20.97
CA PRO A 27 27.98 29.23 21.42
C PRO A 27 27.15 28.70 20.25
N LEU A 28 26.49 27.56 20.46
CA LEU A 28 25.59 26.95 19.48
C LEU A 28 24.27 27.72 19.43
N ASP A 29 24.24 28.78 18.64
CA ASP A 29 23.04 29.57 18.36
C ASP A 29 22.18 28.94 17.24
N PRO A 30 20.90 29.34 17.10
CA PRO A 30 20.02 28.84 16.04
C PRO A 30 20.59 29.05 14.62
N GLY A 31 21.40 30.08 14.40
CA GLY A 31 22.05 30.34 13.12
C GLY A 31 23.14 29.32 12.80
N TYR A 32 23.92 28.90 13.79
CA TYR A 32 24.96 27.88 13.64
C TYR A 32 24.34 26.50 13.35
N SER A 33 23.27 26.12 14.07
CA SER A 33 22.51 24.90 13.76
C SER A 33 21.87 24.95 12.37
N GLY A 34 21.32 26.10 11.97
CA GLY A 34 20.73 26.30 10.65
C GLY A 34 21.73 26.13 9.49
N PHE A 35 22.96 26.63 9.66
CA PHE A 35 24.03 26.45 8.67
C PHE A 35 24.38 24.98 8.43
N ILE A 36 24.50 24.18 9.50
CA ILE A 36 24.78 22.74 9.37
C ILE A 36 23.63 22.01 8.64
N GLY A 37 22.38 22.42 8.88
CA GLY A 37 21.22 21.91 8.14
C GLY A 37 21.27 22.20 6.64
N LEU A 38 21.67 23.41 6.24
CA LEU A 38 21.81 23.79 4.83
C LEU A 38 22.90 22.98 4.12
N LEU A 39 24.03 22.73 4.80
CA LEU A 39 25.12 21.94 4.25
C LEU A 39 24.69 20.49 3.98
N ALA A 40 23.97 19.89 4.94
CA ALA A 40 23.40 18.55 4.76
C ALA A 40 22.42 18.50 3.57
N GLY A 41 21.62 19.55 3.37
CA GLY A 41 20.71 19.67 2.22
C GLY A 41 21.42 19.73 0.86
N GLN A 42 22.52 20.47 0.75
CA GLN A 42 23.28 20.59 -0.51
C GLN A 42 23.96 19.28 -0.93
N ILE A 43 24.53 18.56 0.03
CA ILE A 43 25.17 17.26 -0.24
C ILE A 43 24.15 16.26 -0.80
N ALA A 44 22.92 16.27 -0.26
CA ALA A 44 21.85 15.40 -0.75
C ALA A 44 21.46 15.70 -2.21
N ALA A 45 21.47 16.97 -2.63
CA ALA A 45 21.11 17.35 -4.00
C ALA A 45 22.14 16.89 -5.04
N ALA A 46 23.45 16.99 -4.73
CA ALA A 46 24.51 16.61 -5.66
C ALA A 46 24.50 15.10 -6.00
N ILE A 47 24.21 14.25 -5.01
CA ILE A 47 24.16 12.79 -5.19
C ILE A 47 23.00 12.40 -6.13
N ALA A 48 21.87 13.11 -6.07
CA ALA A 48 20.73 12.83 -6.93
C ALA A 48 21.05 13.10 -8.41
N SER A 49 21.70 14.23 -8.71
CA SER A 49 21.99 14.64 -10.08
C SER A 49 22.94 13.68 -10.82
N ALA A 50 23.92 13.09 -10.13
CA ALA A 50 24.87 12.17 -10.75
C ALA A 50 24.17 10.89 -11.26
N ARG A 51 23.19 10.38 -10.52
CA ARG A 51 22.47 9.14 -10.86
C ARG A 51 21.58 9.28 -12.08
N ASP A 52 21.12 10.48 -12.41
CA ASP A 52 20.25 10.70 -13.58
C ASP A 52 21.04 10.73 -14.89
N HIS A 53 22.26 11.26 -14.88
CA HIS A 53 23.10 11.35 -16.08
C HIS A 53 23.46 9.97 -16.66
N ASP A 54 23.80 9.01 -15.80
CA ASP A 54 24.18 7.64 -16.23
C ASP A 54 23.07 6.94 -17.03
N ARG A 55 21.80 7.27 -16.76
CA ARG A 55 20.65 6.64 -17.44
C ARG A 55 20.46 7.13 -18.88
N GLU A 56 20.93 8.34 -19.22
CA GLU A 56 20.68 8.96 -20.52
C GLU A 56 21.63 8.41 -21.60
N GLN A 57 22.89 8.13 -21.24
CA GLN A 57 23.90 7.65 -22.19
C GLN A 57 23.55 6.29 -22.80
N GLU A 58 22.91 5.39 -22.05
CA GLU A 58 22.60 4.03 -22.50
C GLU A 58 21.61 4.01 -23.68
N ARG A 59 20.69 4.98 -23.78
CA ARG A 59 19.65 5.03 -24.83
C ARG A 59 20.17 5.38 -26.21
N ALA A 60 21.13 6.30 -26.31
CA ALA A 60 21.62 6.81 -27.59
C ALA A 60 22.33 5.71 -28.41
N ARG A 61 22.97 4.75 -27.74
CA ARG A 61 23.73 3.68 -28.36
C ARG A 61 22.86 2.73 -29.18
N THR A 62 21.65 2.43 -28.71
CA THR A 62 20.75 1.44 -29.33
C THR A 62 20.23 1.85 -30.72
N LEU A 63 20.08 3.15 -31.01
CA LEU A 63 19.52 3.64 -32.28
C LEU A 63 20.43 3.42 -33.50
N ALA A 64 21.74 3.61 -33.35
CA ALA A 64 22.69 3.58 -34.47
C ALA A 64 22.89 2.17 -35.05
N GLU A 65 22.57 1.11 -34.30
CA GLU A 65 22.72 -0.27 -34.72
C GLU A 65 21.61 -0.70 -35.71
N LEU A 66 20.45 -0.04 -35.68
CA LEU A 66 19.27 -0.43 -36.48
C LEU A 66 19.41 -0.11 -37.98
N ASP A 67 19.94 1.06 -38.35
CA ASP A 67 19.95 1.54 -39.75
C ASP A 67 20.85 0.70 -40.67
N ARG A 68 22.01 0.26 -40.16
CA ARG A 68 22.95 -0.59 -40.92
C ARG A 68 22.34 -1.93 -41.30
N ALA A 69 21.43 -2.47 -40.49
CA ALA A 69 20.79 -3.75 -40.75
C ALA A 69 19.88 -3.72 -42.00
N LYS A 70 19.25 -2.58 -42.33
CA LYS A 70 18.26 -2.46 -43.41
C LYS A 70 18.85 -2.63 -44.81
N THR A 71 20.02 -2.04 -45.08
CA THR A 71 20.64 -2.07 -46.42
C THR A 71 21.16 -3.46 -46.79
N GLN A 72 21.68 -4.19 -45.80
CA GLN A 72 22.19 -5.54 -45.98
C GLN A 72 21.07 -6.54 -46.32
N PHE A 73 19.84 -6.26 -45.88
CA PHE A 73 18.67 -7.10 -46.11
C PHE A 73 18.31 -7.26 -47.61
N PHE A 74 18.14 -6.16 -48.35
CA PHE A 74 17.63 -6.22 -49.74
C PHE A 74 18.58 -6.90 -50.74
N SER A 75 19.90 -6.74 -50.56
CA SER A 75 20.88 -7.39 -51.43
C SER A 75 20.90 -8.91 -51.25
N ASN A 76 20.69 -9.39 -50.02
CA ASN A 76 20.68 -10.82 -49.70
C ASN A 76 19.40 -11.49 -50.24
N VAL A 77 18.23 -10.86 -50.04
CA VAL A 77 16.93 -11.40 -50.48
C VAL A 77 16.87 -11.64 -51.99
N SER A 78 17.44 -10.76 -52.80
CA SER A 78 17.51 -10.90 -54.26
C SER A 78 18.16 -12.22 -54.70
N HIS A 79 19.30 -12.53 -54.10
CA HIS A 79 20.09 -13.72 -54.44
C HIS A 79 19.38 -15.00 -53.97
N GLU A 80 18.71 -14.92 -52.82
CA GLU A 80 17.92 -16.01 -52.26
C GLU A 80 16.66 -16.32 -53.08
N LEU A 81 16.06 -15.35 -53.77
CA LEU A 81 14.86 -15.57 -54.60
C LEU A 81 15.16 -16.07 -56.02
N ARG A 82 16.29 -15.67 -56.62
CA ARG A 82 16.64 -16.07 -58.01
C ARG A 82 16.97 -17.56 -58.13
N THR A 83 17.66 -18.10 -57.13
CA THR A 83 18.11 -19.49 -57.08
C THR A 83 16.93 -20.49 -57.15
N PRO A 84 15.90 -20.42 -56.28
CA PRO A 84 14.79 -21.36 -56.31
C PRO A 84 13.92 -21.22 -57.57
N LEU A 85 13.72 -20.00 -58.10
CA LEU A 85 12.97 -19.81 -59.34
C LEU A 85 13.64 -20.48 -60.54
N THR A 86 14.97 -20.46 -60.59
CA THR A 86 15.73 -21.15 -61.63
C THR A 86 15.55 -22.67 -61.54
N LEU A 87 15.54 -23.20 -60.31
CA LEU A 87 15.32 -24.63 -60.03
C LEU A 87 13.87 -25.10 -60.26
N ILE A 88 12.90 -24.18 -60.39
CA ILE A 88 11.50 -24.52 -60.72
C ILE A 88 11.27 -24.45 -62.24
N VAL A 89 11.77 -23.41 -62.91
CA VAL A 89 11.49 -23.20 -64.34
C VAL A 89 12.21 -24.22 -65.21
N ALA A 90 13.49 -24.49 -64.96
CA ALA A 90 14.28 -25.37 -65.83
C ALA A 90 13.73 -26.81 -65.89
N PRO A 91 13.41 -27.49 -64.77
CA PRO A 91 12.83 -28.83 -64.84
C PRO A 91 11.42 -28.86 -65.46
N ALA A 92 10.63 -27.80 -65.28
CA ALA A 92 9.31 -27.69 -65.89
C ALA A 92 9.39 -27.51 -67.41
N GLU A 93 10.35 -26.73 -67.91
CA GLU A 93 10.65 -26.59 -69.34
C GLU A 93 11.16 -27.91 -69.93
N ASP A 94 12.10 -28.57 -69.27
CA ASP A 94 12.64 -29.87 -69.69
C ASP A 94 11.53 -30.93 -69.80
N SER A 95 10.63 -30.99 -68.81
CA SER A 95 9.53 -31.96 -68.78
C SER A 95 8.47 -31.72 -69.85
N LEU A 96 8.28 -30.46 -70.29
CA LEU A 96 7.36 -30.12 -71.38
C LEU A 96 7.98 -30.29 -72.76
N ALA A 97 9.30 -30.18 -72.86
CA ALA A 97 10.07 -30.35 -74.09
C ALA A 97 10.43 -31.82 -74.38
N ASP A 98 10.29 -32.73 -73.41
CA ASP A 98 10.58 -34.16 -73.57
C ASP A 98 9.62 -34.83 -74.57
N LYS A 99 10.14 -35.07 -75.78
CA LYS A 99 9.42 -35.74 -76.87
C LYS A 99 9.44 -37.27 -76.75
N ASN A 100 10.33 -37.83 -75.93
CA ASN A 100 10.50 -39.27 -75.76
C ASN A 100 9.52 -39.82 -74.70
N HIS A 101 9.20 -39.04 -73.67
CA HIS A 101 8.24 -39.40 -72.62
C HIS A 101 7.23 -38.27 -72.35
N PRO A 102 6.22 -38.09 -73.22
CA PRO A 102 5.25 -37.01 -73.06
C PRO A 102 4.36 -37.23 -71.83
N LEU A 103 4.09 -36.14 -71.11
CA LEU A 103 3.23 -36.15 -69.93
C LEU A 103 1.76 -36.48 -70.26
N PRO A 104 1.05 -37.25 -69.40
CA PRO A 104 -0.40 -37.45 -69.52
C PRO A 104 -1.18 -36.11 -69.49
N PRO A 105 -2.34 -36.00 -70.17
CA PRO A 105 -3.03 -34.71 -70.34
C PRO A 105 -3.25 -33.92 -69.05
N SER A 106 -3.71 -34.57 -67.98
CA SER A 106 -3.97 -33.94 -66.69
C SER A 106 -2.72 -33.56 -65.89
N GLN A 107 -1.57 -34.16 -66.20
CA GLN A 107 -0.28 -33.81 -65.58
C GLN A 107 0.43 -32.73 -66.40
N ARG A 108 0.35 -32.82 -67.73
CA ARG A 108 0.85 -31.82 -68.65
C ARG A 108 0.25 -30.44 -68.37
N GLU A 109 -1.08 -30.37 -68.24
CA GLU A 109 -1.80 -29.14 -67.93
C GLU A 109 -1.33 -28.52 -66.59
N ARG A 110 -1.06 -29.34 -65.57
CA ARG A 110 -0.52 -28.88 -64.28
C ARG A 110 0.89 -28.32 -64.42
N ILE A 111 1.77 -28.98 -65.18
CA ILE A 111 3.15 -28.50 -65.40
C ILE A 111 3.15 -27.24 -66.27
N GLU A 112 2.22 -27.11 -67.23
CA GLU A 112 2.03 -25.90 -68.03
C GLU A 112 1.59 -24.71 -67.16
N VAL A 113 0.70 -24.93 -66.18
CA VAL A 113 0.35 -23.91 -65.18
C VAL A 113 1.56 -23.52 -64.32
N ILE A 114 2.36 -24.49 -63.86
CA ILE A 114 3.55 -24.24 -63.05
C ILE A 114 4.61 -23.43 -63.82
N ARG A 115 4.94 -23.84 -65.06
CA ARG A 115 5.90 -23.15 -65.92
C ARG A 115 5.50 -21.70 -66.14
N ARG A 116 4.22 -21.46 -66.48
CA ARG A 116 3.69 -20.11 -66.73
C ARG A 116 3.83 -19.20 -65.50
N ASN A 117 3.44 -19.68 -64.32
CA ASN A 117 3.51 -18.89 -63.09
C ASN A 117 4.95 -18.62 -62.64
N ALA A 118 5.83 -19.63 -62.71
CA ALA A 118 7.24 -19.47 -62.34
C ALA A 118 7.98 -18.51 -63.30
N GLY A 119 7.66 -18.54 -64.59
CA GLY A 119 8.19 -17.60 -65.59
C GLY A 119 7.77 -16.14 -65.34
N ARG A 120 6.53 -15.91 -64.88
CA ARG A 120 6.03 -14.57 -64.51
C ARG A 120 6.76 -14.02 -63.27
N LEU A 121 6.90 -14.84 -62.21
CA LEU A 121 7.60 -14.44 -60.98
C LEU A 121 9.07 -14.06 -61.23
N ARG A 122 9.77 -14.82 -62.07
CA ARG A 122 11.17 -14.56 -62.42
C ARG A 122 11.36 -13.18 -63.05
N ARG A 123 10.43 -12.72 -63.89
CA ARG A 123 10.49 -11.37 -64.49
C ARG A 123 10.24 -10.27 -63.49
N MET A 124 9.20 -10.39 -62.66
CA MET A 124 8.89 -9.40 -61.63
C MET A 124 10.06 -9.17 -60.67
N VAL A 125 10.74 -10.23 -60.24
CA VAL A 125 11.93 -10.11 -59.38
C VAL A 125 13.05 -9.34 -60.09
N ASN A 126 13.29 -9.60 -61.38
CA ASN A 126 14.32 -8.89 -62.13
C ASN A 126 13.97 -7.42 -62.32
N ASP A 127 12.71 -7.08 -62.60
CA ASP A 127 12.28 -5.70 -62.82
C ASP A 127 12.41 -4.84 -61.53
N ILE A 128 12.08 -5.38 -60.35
CA ILE A 128 12.26 -4.69 -59.05
C ILE A 128 13.74 -4.41 -58.77
N LEU A 129 14.63 -5.31 -59.19
CA LEU A 129 16.06 -5.18 -58.94
C LEU A 129 16.73 -4.20 -59.90
N ASP A 130 16.36 -4.26 -61.18
CA ASP A 130 16.77 -3.26 -62.17
C ASP A 130 16.37 -1.86 -61.66
N PHE A 131 15.16 -1.74 -61.10
CA PHE A 131 14.68 -0.51 -60.48
C PHE A 131 15.50 -0.05 -59.25
N SER A 132 15.74 -0.93 -58.27
CA SER A 132 16.51 -0.59 -57.05
C SER A 132 17.95 -0.14 -57.36
N ARG A 133 18.53 -0.65 -58.45
CA ARG A 133 19.87 -0.22 -58.91
C ARG A 133 19.87 1.17 -59.52
N ILE A 134 18.80 1.54 -60.21
CA ILE A 134 18.64 2.88 -60.80
C ILE A 134 18.53 3.94 -59.68
N GLU A 135 17.71 3.73 -58.63
CA GLU A 135 17.60 4.69 -57.50
C GLU A 135 18.89 4.87 -56.70
N GLY A 136 19.69 3.81 -56.56
CA GLY A 136 20.98 3.89 -55.92
C GLY A 136 22.05 4.64 -56.73
N GLY A 137 21.73 5.07 -57.96
CA GLY A 137 22.67 5.67 -58.91
C GLY A 137 23.72 4.69 -59.43
N ARG A 138 23.43 3.38 -59.44
CA ARG A 138 24.42 2.31 -59.70
C ARG A 138 24.30 1.66 -61.08
N MET A 139 23.42 2.12 -61.97
CA MET A 139 23.23 1.59 -63.34
C MET A 139 23.98 2.43 -64.39
N GLY A 140 24.79 1.79 -65.23
CA GLY A 140 25.54 2.46 -66.32
C GLY A 140 24.94 2.20 -67.71
N THR A 141 25.19 3.12 -68.66
CA THR A 141 24.69 3.07 -70.04
C THR A 141 25.81 2.78 -71.05
N ASN A 142 25.62 1.83 -71.98
CA ASN A 142 26.60 1.49 -73.03
C ASN A 142 26.05 1.81 -74.43
N LEU A 143 26.26 3.05 -74.90
CA LEU A 143 25.71 3.55 -76.16
C LEU A 143 26.57 3.11 -77.37
N VAL A 144 25.92 2.50 -78.38
CA VAL A 144 26.57 1.99 -79.61
C VAL A 144 25.85 2.54 -80.85
N ALA A 145 26.61 2.86 -81.92
CA ALA A 145 26.07 3.33 -83.18
C ALA A 145 25.50 2.18 -84.01
N ILE A 146 24.19 2.17 -84.22
CA ILE A 146 23.50 1.09 -84.94
C ILE A 146 22.51 1.59 -85.99
N ASP A 147 22.15 0.70 -86.93
CA ASP A 147 20.96 0.85 -87.76
C ASP A 147 19.72 0.57 -86.90
N LEU A 148 19.21 1.62 -86.27
CA LEU A 148 18.06 1.55 -85.38
C LEU A 148 16.77 1.07 -86.09
N PRO A 149 16.47 1.47 -87.34
CA PRO A 149 15.39 0.87 -88.13
C PRO A 149 15.50 -0.64 -88.28
N GLU A 150 16.68 -1.16 -88.66
CA GLU A 150 16.86 -2.60 -88.86
C GLU A 150 16.72 -3.39 -87.54
N PHE A 151 17.33 -2.89 -86.46
CA PHE A 151 17.22 -3.53 -85.15
C PHE A 151 15.78 -3.54 -84.63
N THR A 152 15.08 -2.41 -84.74
CA THR A 152 13.67 -2.29 -84.32
C THR A 152 12.76 -3.17 -85.17
N ARG A 153 13.01 -3.27 -86.49
CA ARG A 153 12.27 -4.18 -87.39
C ARG A 153 12.41 -5.63 -86.95
N GLY A 154 13.59 -6.05 -86.50
CA GLY A 154 13.80 -7.38 -85.94
C GLY A 154 12.92 -7.68 -84.73
N ILE A 155 12.74 -6.69 -83.84
CA ILE A 155 11.88 -6.83 -82.65
C ILE A 155 10.41 -6.88 -83.06
N VAL A 156 9.96 -5.97 -83.93
CA VAL A 156 8.57 -5.90 -84.41
C VAL A 156 8.17 -7.18 -85.15
N ALA A 157 9.04 -7.72 -86.00
CA ALA A 157 8.79 -8.96 -86.75
C ALA A 157 8.53 -10.16 -85.85
N SER A 158 9.09 -10.18 -84.63
CA SER A 158 8.86 -11.26 -83.67
C SER A 158 7.44 -11.28 -83.10
N PHE A 159 6.73 -10.14 -83.10
CA PHE A 159 5.36 -10.01 -82.64
C PHE A 159 4.32 -10.28 -83.73
N ALA A 160 4.71 -10.23 -85.01
CA ALA A 160 3.78 -10.40 -86.13
C ALA A 160 2.90 -11.66 -86.02
N PRO A 161 3.44 -12.87 -85.71
CA PRO A 161 2.61 -14.08 -85.63
C PRO A 161 1.58 -14.06 -84.48
N ALA A 162 1.88 -13.35 -83.39
CA ALA A 162 0.96 -13.22 -82.25
C ALA A 162 -0.12 -12.17 -82.52
N ILE A 163 0.23 -11.05 -83.18
CA ILE A 163 -0.70 -10.01 -83.59
C ILE A 163 -1.68 -10.57 -84.64
N GLU A 164 -1.19 -11.32 -85.62
CA GLU A 164 -2.03 -11.99 -86.63
C GLU A 164 -2.97 -13.04 -86.02
N ARG A 165 -2.46 -13.90 -85.11
CA ARG A 165 -3.31 -14.88 -84.39
C ARG A 165 -4.37 -14.21 -83.52
N ALA A 166 -4.08 -13.03 -82.99
CA ALA A 166 -5.03 -12.22 -82.26
C ALA A 166 -6.08 -11.53 -83.17
N GLY A 167 -6.00 -11.71 -84.49
CA GLY A 167 -6.90 -11.12 -85.48
C GLY A 167 -6.67 -9.63 -85.71
N LEU A 168 -5.46 -9.14 -85.46
CA LEU A 168 -5.07 -7.74 -85.62
C LEU A 168 -4.15 -7.56 -86.85
N GLU A 169 -4.18 -6.39 -87.47
CA GLU A 169 -3.26 -6.02 -88.57
C GLU A 169 -2.01 -5.32 -87.99
N LEU A 170 -0.81 -5.70 -88.44
CA LEU A 170 0.45 -5.02 -88.08
C LEU A 170 0.87 -4.09 -89.22
N ARG A 171 1.10 -2.80 -88.92
CA ARG A 171 1.60 -1.81 -89.88
C ARG A 171 2.96 -1.27 -89.45
N GLU A 172 3.96 -1.34 -90.31
CA GLU A 172 5.30 -0.83 -90.01
C GLU A 172 5.72 0.26 -91.00
N ASP A 173 6.21 1.38 -90.48
CA ASP A 173 6.85 2.48 -91.22
C ASP A 173 8.23 2.75 -90.61
N LEU A 174 9.15 1.81 -90.84
CA LEU A 174 10.52 1.85 -90.34
C LEU A 174 11.44 2.32 -91.45
N SER A 175 11.34 3.60 -91.81
CA SER A 175 12.10 4.22 -92.89
C SER A 175 13.59 4.37 -92.51
N ALA A 176 14.47 4.41 -93.52
CA ALA A 176 15.90 4.62 -93.30
C ALA A 176 16.15 6.02 -92.73
N LEU A 177 16.91 6.08 -91.64
CA LEU A 177 17.23 7.34 -90.95
C LEU A 177 18.37 8.09 -91.62
N ALA A 178 18.36 9.41 -91.48
CA ALA A 178 19.38 10.28 -92.08
C ALA A 178 20.80 10.06 -91.51
N ARG A 179 20.92 9.57 -90.26
CA ARG A 179 22.20 9.40 -89.54
C ARG A 179 22.15 8.16 -88.62
N PRO A 180 23.29 7.52 -88.27
CA PRO A 180 23.32 6.48 -87.24
C PRO A 180 22.96 7.02 -85.85
N VAL A 181 22.24 6.22 -85.04
CA VAL A 181 21.79 6.59 -83.68
C VAL A 181 22.62 5.85 -82.65
N LEU A 182 23.00 6.55 -81.56
CA LEU A 182 23.68 5.95 -80.41
C LEU A 182 22.65 5.50 -79.38
N VAL A 183 22.47 4.19 -79.21
CA VAL A 183 21.57 3.62 -78.19
C VAL A 183 22.23 2.45 -77.46
N ASP A 184 21.78 2.19 -76.23
CA ASP A 184 22.06 0.94 -75.53
C ASP A 184 21.06 -0.13 -76.01
N LEU A 185 21.61 -1.21 -76.57
CA LEU A 185 20.82 -2.25 -77.25
C LEU A 185 19.81 -2.93 -76.33
N GLU A 186 20.22 -3.26 -75.10
CA GLU A 186 19.37 -3.99 -74.16
C GLU A 186 18.25 -3.10 -73.63
N MET A 187 18.57 -1.84 -73.35
CA MET A 187 17.59 -0.86 -72.90
C MET A 187 16.59 -0.55 -74.02
N TRP A 188 17.04 -0.32 -75.25
CA TRP A 188 16.15 -0.06 -76.39
C TRP A 188 15.25 -1.26 -76.69
N GLU A 189 15.79 -2.48 -76.65
CA GLU A 189 14.99 -3.70 -76.81
C GLU A 189 13.89 -3.81 -75.74
N LYS A 190 14.21 -3.56 -74.46
CA LYS A 190 13.22 -3.54 -73.37
C LYS A 190 12.14 -2.46 -73.59
N VAL A 191 12.50 -1.29 -74.11
CA VAL A 191 11.54 -0.23 -74.44
C VAL A 191 10.54 -0.70 -75.48
N VAL A 192 11.02 -1.22 -76.61
CA VAL A 192 10.16 -1.67 -77.71
C VAL A 192 9.28 -2.85 -77.27
N LEU A 193 9.84 -3.83 -76.55
CA LEU A 193 9.11 -5.02 -76.08
C LEU A 193 7.96 -4.67 -75.12
N ASN A 194 8.17 -3.74 -74.19
CA ASN A 194 7.14 -3.32 -73.24
C ASN A 194 5.99 -2.60 -73.96
N LEU A 195 6.31 -1.71 -74.91
CA LEU A 195 5.30 -0.98 -75.66
C LEU A 195 4.47 -1.90 -76.57
N LEU A 196 5.11 -2.84 -77.29
CA LEU A 196 4.41 -3.80 -78.15
C LEU A 196 3.55 -4.80 -77.37
N SER A 197 4.05 -5.32 -76.24
CA SER A 197 3.28 -6.22 -75.38
C SER A 197 2.01 -5.52 -74.85
N ASN A 198 2.13 -4.26 -74.45
CA ASN A 198 0.98 -3.45 -74.04
C ASN A 198 -0.01 -3.25 -75.19
N ALA A 199 0.46 -2.84 -76.37
CA ALA A 199 -0.39 -2.65 -77.55
C ALA A 199 -1.20 -3.92 -77.90
N LEU A 200 -0.56 -5.09 -77.90
CA LEU A 200 -1.23 -6.38 -78.17
C LEU A 200 -2.23 -6.77 -77.08
N LYS A 201 -1.90 -6.53 -75.82
CA LYS A 201 -2.75 -6.85 -74.68
C LYS A 201 -4.05 -6.04 -74.66
N PHE A 202 -3.96 -4.76 -75.01
CA PHE A 202 -5.07 -3.81 -74.89
C PHE A 202 -5.84 -3.57 -76.19
N THR A 203 -5.43 -4.20 -77.29
CA THR A 203 -6.14 -4.15 -78.58
C THR A 203 -6.93 -5.43 -78.82
N LEU A 204 -8.26 -5.31 -78.82
CA LEU A 204 -9.16 -6.45 -79.06
C LEU A 204 -9.38 -6.72 -80.54
N ARG A 205 -9.54 -5.67 -81.36
CA ARG A 205 -9.77 -5.69 -82.82
C ARG A 205 -9.16 -4.43 -83.42
N GLY A 206 -8.70 -4.50 -84.67
CA GLY A 206 -8.10 -3.35 -85.37
C GLY A 206 -6.66 -3.61 -85.78
N HIS A 207 -5.79 -2.60 -85.62
CA HIS A 207 -4.38 -2.67 -85.99
C HIS A 207 -3.45 -2.06 -84.95
N ILE A 208 -2.19 -2.49 -85.01
CA ILE A 208 -1.06 -1.92 -84.27
C ILE A 208 -0.08 -1.38 -85.31
N SER A 209 0.36 -0.14 -85.14
CA SER A 209 1.32 0.52 -86.03
C SER A 209 2.59 0.92 -85.30
N VAL A 210 3.74 0.63 -85.92
CA VAL A 210 5.06 1.03 -85.42
C VAL A 210 5.75 1.89 -86.47
N ALA A 211 6.14 3.10 -86.10
CA ALA A 211 6.83 4.02 -87.00
C ALA A 211 8.11 4.55 -86.37
N LEU A 212 9.14 4.71 -87.19
CA LEU A 212 10.39 5.37 -86.80
C LEU A 212 10.64 6.55 -87.73
N ARG A 213 10.81 7.74 -87.18
CA ARG A 213 10.87 9.00 -87.95
C ARG A 213 12.00 9.91 -87.51
N ASP A 214 12.56 10.59 -88.50
CA ASP A 214 13.46 11.73 -88.34
C ASP A 214 12.68 12.98 -87.88
N VAL A 215 13.02 13.52 -86.70
CA VAL A 215 12.43 14.77 -86.20
C VAL A 215 13.53 15.69 -85.66
N GLU A 216 13.90 16.69 -86.46
CA GLU A 216 14.96 17.67 -86.15
C GLU A 216 16.32 17.01 -85.86
N GLU A 217 16.79 17.00 -84.61
CA GLU A 217 18.04 16.36 -84.15
C GLU A 217 17.77 15.11 -83.28
N MET A 218 16.55 14.59 -83.31
CA MET A 218 16.11 13.41 -82.54
C MET A 218 15.47 12.36 -83.46
N VAL A 219 15.46 11.12 -82.99
CA VAL A 219 14.70 10.00 -83.56
C VAL A 219 13.47 9.74 -82.72
N GLU A 220 12.32 9.66 -83.39
CA GLU A 220 11.04 9.38 -82.78
C GLU A 220 10.59 7.95 -83.13
N LEU A 221 10.36 7.13 -82.10
CA LEU A 221 9.66 5.86 -82.18
C LEU A 221 8.20 6.08 -81.73
N GLU A 222 7.26 5.83 -82.63
CA GLU A 222 5.83 5.85 -82.34
C GLU A 222 5.26 4.44 -82.40
N VAL A 223 4.67 3.97 -81.29
CA VAL A 223 3.92 2.71 -81.21
C VAL A 223 2.47 3.06 -80.92
N SER A 224 1.60 2.87 -81.91
CA SER A 224 0.17 3.18 -81.81
C SER A 224 -0.69 1.95 -81.97
N ASP A 225 -1.77 1.90 -81.20
CA ASP A 225 -2.77 0.85 -81.23
C ASP A 225 -4.19 1.44 -81.35
N THR A 226 -5.15 0.61 -81.74
CA THR A 226 -6.58 0.96 -81.88
C THR A 226 -7.42 0.32 -80.78
N GLY A 227 -6.81 0.07 -79.62
CA GLY A 227 -7.39 -0.61 -78.48
C GLY A 227 -8.31 0.27 -77.65
N ILE A 228 -8.50 -0.14 -76.40
CA ILE A 228 -9.48 0.46 -75.48
C ILE A 228 -9.22 1.94 -75.14
N GLY A 229 -8.02 2.44 -75.43
CA GLY A 229 -7.59 3.78 -75.03
C GLY A 229 -7.47 3.97 -73.51
N ILE A 230 -6.91 5.09 -73.10
CA ILE A 230 -6.61 5.44 -71.71
C ILE A 230 -7.34 6.74 -71.37
N PRO A 231 -8.07 6.80 -70.24
CA PRO A 231 -8.71 8.03 -69.77
C PRO A 231 -7.71 9.17 -69.58
N GLY A 232 -8.08 10.39 -69.97
CA GLY A 232 -7.18 11.55 -69.94
C GLY A 232 -6.60 11.87 -68.55
N GLU A 233 -7.33 11.55 -67.49
CA GLU A 233 -6.91 11.74 -66.09
C GLU A 233 -5.83 10.75 -65.63
N GLU A 234 -5.73 9.60 -66.28
CA GLU A 234 -4.77 8.54 -65.96
C GLU A 234 -3.43 8.76 -66.67
N ILE A 235 -3.41 9.52 -67.77
CA ILE A 235 -2.23 9.76 -68.60
C ILE A 235 -1.01 10.29 -67.80
N PRO A 236 -1.14 11.28 -66.90
CA PRO A 236 0.00 11.80 -66.14
C PRO A 236 0.65 10.76 -65.22
N ARG A 237 -0.09 9.74 -64.80
CA ARG A 237 0.32 8.75 -63.80
C ARG A 237 0.76 7.42 -64.42
N LEU A 238 0.70 7.29 -65.74
CA LEU A 238 1.06 6.05 -66.46
C LEU A 238 2.49 5.58 -66.20
N PHE A 239 3.39 6.49 -65.89
CA PHE A 239 4.81 6.20 -65.63
C PHE A 239 5.12 6.09 -64.12
N GLU A 240 4.12 6.21 -63.24
CA GLU A 240 4.26 5.97 -61.80
C GLU A 240 4.44 4.47 -61.50
N ARG A 241 5.18 4.15 -60.44
CA ARG A 241 5.52 2.76 -60.08
C ARG A 241 4.30 2.03 -59.55
N PHE A 242 4.13 0.78 -59.98
CA PHE A 242 2.99 -0.08 -59.60
C PHE A 242 1.63 0.50 -59.97
N HIS A 243 1.61 1.58 -60.76
CA HIS A 243 0.39 2.25 -61.16
C HIS A 243 -0.28 1.48 -62.29
N ARG A 244 -1.60 1.31 -62.18
CA ARG A 244 -2.44 0.59 -63.13
C ARG A 244 -3.78 1.30 -63.24
N VAL A 245 -4.29 1.37 -64.46
CA VAL A 245 -5.61 1.93 -64.73
C VAL A 245 -6.68 0.90 -64.37
N ASP A 246 -7.50 1.20 -63.36
CA ASP A 246 -8.58 0.32 -62.90
C ASP A 246 -9.79 0.37 -63.86
N GLY A 247 -10.39 -0.79 -64.15
CA GLY A 247 -11.62 -0.90 -64.95
C GLY A 247 -11.47 -0.80 -66.48
N ALA A 248 -10.25 -0.70 -67.02
CA ALA A 248 -10.01 -0.72 -68.46
C ALA A 248 -10.22 -2.14 -69.03
N GLY A 249 -11.34 -2.37 -69.72
CA GLY A 249 -11.80 -3.67 -70.25
C GLY A 249 -10.94 -4.26 -71.39
N GLY A 250 -9.68 -4.57 -71.09
CA GLY A 250 -8.79 -5.37 -71.96
C GLY A 250 -8.95 -6.87 -71.75
N ARG A 251 -8.14 -7.68 -72.45
CA ARG A 251 -8.23 -9.15 -72.43
C ARG A 251 -7.96 -9.80 -71.05
N SER A 252 -7.49 -9.04 -70.03
CA SER A 252 -7.36 -9.48 -68.62
C SER A 252 -7.02 -8.33 -67.65
N HIS A 253 -7.17 -8.58 -66.33
CA HIS A 253 -6.89 -7.67 -65.20
C HIS A 253 -5.49 -7.84 -64.55
N GLU A 254 -4.51 -8.46 -65.22
CA GLU A 254 -3.21 -8.79 -64.58
C GLU A 254 -2.01 -8.12 -65.26
N GLY A 255 -1.20 -7.38 -64.50
CA GLY A 255 0.08 -6.77 -64.88
C GLY A 255 0.75 -6.13 -63.65
N SER A 256 2.08 -6.00 -63.60
CA SER A 256 2.82 -5.53 -62.40
C SER A 256 2.83 -4.00 -62.20
N GLY A 257 2.48 -3.23 -63.23
CA GLY A 257 2.57 -1.75 -63.20
C GLY A 257 4.01 -1.22 -63.18
N ILE A 258 5.02 -2.08 -63.39
CA ILE A 258 6.44 -1.69 -63.37
C ILE A 258 6.93 -1.36 -64.80
N GLY A 259 6.36 -2.01 -65.83
CA GLY A 259 6.87 -1.96 -67.20
C GLY A 259 7.00 -0.54 -67.78
N LEU A 260 5.96 0.29 -67.70
CA LEU A 260 6.01 1.67 -68.25
C LEU A 260 6.88 2.61 -67.41
N ALA A 261 6.90 2.46 -66.09
CA ALA A 261 7.82 3.20 -65.21
C ALA A 261 9.29 2.87 -65.52
N LEU A 262 9.59 1.60 -65.79
CA LEU A 262 10.92 1.18 -66.23
C LEU A 262 11.26 1.77 -67.60
N VAL A 263 10.33 1.77 -68.56
CA VAL A 263 10.53 2.40 -69.87
C VAL A 263 10.86 3.89 -69.72
N HIS A 264 10.15 4.61 -68.85
CA HIS A 264 10.43 6.03 -68.59
C HIS A 264 11.86 6.27 -68.09
N GLU A 265 12.32 5.49 -67.09
CA GLU A 265 13.69 5.59 -66.56
C GLU A 265 14.74 5.21 -67.61
N LEU A 266 14.52 4.14 -68.39
CA LEU A 266 15.44 3.70 -69.44
C LEU A 266 15.58 4.75 -70.55
N VAL A 267 14.48 5.39 -70.95
CA VAL A 267 14.50 6.46 -71.95
C VAL A 267 15.17 7.72 -71.39
N ALA A 268 14.97 8.06 -70.12
CA ALA A 268 15.66 9.16 -69.46
C ALA A 268 17.18 8.94 -69.41
N LEU A 269 17.64 7.70 -69.18
CA LEU A 269 19.06 7.32 -69.27
C LEU A 269 19.66 7.46 -70.68
N HIS A 270 18.83 7.39 -71.73
CA HIS A 270 19.24 7.71 -73.11
C HIS A 270 19.27 9.22 -73.39
N GLY A 271 18.96 10.07 -72.39
CA GLY A 271 18.75 11.49 -72.58
C GLY A 271 17.49 11.81 -73.39
N GLY A 272 16.57 10.85 -73.51
CA GLY A 272 15.34 10.94 -74.27
C GLY A 272 14.13 11.30 -73.42
N SER A 273 12.96 11.28 -74.04
CA SER A 273 11.67 11.42 -73.36
C SER A 273 10.62 10.47 -73.94
N ILE A 274 9.66 10.04 -73.11
CA ILE A 274 8.49 9.29 -73.52
C ILE A 274 7.22 10.07 -73.19
N SER A 275 6.24 10.01 -74.09
CA SER A 275 4.91 10.58 -73.89
C SER A 275 3.84 9.63 -74.45
N ALA A 276 2.60 9.80 -73.98
CA ALA A 276 1.46 9.00 -74.45
C ALA A 276 0.32 9.94 -74.89
N ARG A 277 -0.31 9.60 -76.01
CA ARG A 277 -1.53 10.23 -76.52
C ARG A 277 -2.60 9.15 -76.60
N SER A 278 -3.73 9.35 -75.95
CA SER A 278 -4.79 8.35 -75.95
C SER A 278 -6.16 8.97 -75.82
N GLU A 279 -7.14 8.37 -76.50
CA GLU A 279 -8.55 8.66 -76.32
C GLU A 279 -9.31 7.35 -76.07
N PRO A 280 -10.17 7.27 -75.03
CA PRO A 280 -10.95 6.09 -74.75
C PRO A 280 -11.76 5.60 -75.97
N GLY A 281 -11.58 4.33 -76.32
CA GLY A 281 -12.25 3.65 -77.42
C GLY A 281 -11.67 3.89 -78.82
N LEU A 282 -10.69 4.79 -78.97
CA LEU A 282 -10.01 5.07 -80.24
C LEU A 282 -8.58 4.52 -80.30
N GLY A 283 -7.95 4.32 -79.14
CA GLY A 283 -6.63 3.68 -79.02
C GLY A 283 -5.58 4.54 -78.33
N THR A 284 -4.34 4.06 -78.32
CA THR A 284 -3.21 4.72 -77.63
C THR A 284 -2.00 4.82 -78.55
N SER A 285 -1.33 5.97 -78.57
CA SER A 285 -0.03 6.16 -79.21
C SER A 285 1.03 6.56 -78.18
N PHE A 286 2.04 5.72 -78.03
CA PHE A 286 3.23 6.03 -77.24
C PHE A 286 4.35 6.54 -78.14
N VAL A 287 4.94 7.68 -77.77
CA VAL A 287 5.96 8.37 -78.54
C VAL A 287 7.22 8.49 -77.70
N VAL A 288 8.29 7.82 -78.14
CA VAL A 288 9.62 7.83 -77.53
C VAL A 288 10.57 8.64 -78.41
N ARG A 289 11.27 9.62 -77.85
CA ARG A 289 12.25 10.45 -78.55
C ARG A 289 13.64 10.26 -77.96
N VAL A 290 14.62 9.91 -78.80
CA VAL A 290 16.03 9.78 -78.41
C VAL A 290 16.93 10.62 -79.32
N PRO A 291 18.02 11.22 -78.79
CA PRO A 291 18.88 12.10 -79.58
C PRO A 291 19.72 11.35 -80.61
N TYR A 292 20.02 12.01 -81.74
CA TYR A 292 21.10 11.55 -82.63
C TYR A 292 22.45 11.65 -81.94
N GLY A 293 23.32 10.66 -82.17
CA GLY A 293 24.69 10.71 -81.70
C GLY A 293 25.50 11.81 -82.42
N GLY A 294 26.36 12.52 -81.70
CA GLY A 294 27.26 13.52 -82.28
C GLY A 294 28.26 12.90 -83.27
N VAL A 295 28.59 13.63 -84.33
CA VAL A 295 29.31 13.20 -85.56
C VAL A 295 30.73 12.60 -85.33
N ALA A 296 31.22 12.49 -84.10
CA ALA A 296 32.59 12.05 -83.78
C ALA A 296 32.82 10.52 -83.76
N SER A 297 31.80 9.68 -83.95
CA SER A 297 31.98 8.22 -83.97
C SER A 297 31.26 7.53 -85.14
N ALA A 298 31.41 8.09 -86.35
CA ALA A 298 30.86 7.51 -87.58
C ALA A 298 31.69 6.33 -88.14
N GLU A 299 32.40 5.58 -87.30
CA GLU A 299 33.09 4.36 -87.72
C GLU A 299 32.55 3.14 -86.97
N ALA A 300 32.11 2.15 -87.77
CA ALA A 300 31.50 0.86 -87.46
C ALA A 300 30.00 0.86 -87.08
N VAL A 301 29.14 0.80 -88.10
CA VAL A 301 27.76 0.34 -87.96
C VAL A 301 27.79 -1.16 -87.63
N ALA A 302 27.50 -1.53 -86.39
CA ALA A 302 27.47 -2.92 -85.96
C ALA A 302 26.11 -3.57 -86.32
N ALA A 303 26.13 -4.70 -87.03
CA ALA A 303 24.93 -5.48 -87.30
C ALA A 303 24.45 -6.16 -86.01
N ALA A 304 23.48 -5.54 -85.32
CA ALA A 304 22.88 -6.06 -84.10
C ALA A 304 21.63 -6.90 -84.41
N ARG A 305 21.43 -8.01 -83.68
CA ARG A 305 20.22 -8.84 -83.75
C ARG A 305 19.51 -8.88 -82.39
N PRO A 306 18.16 -8.93 -82.36
CA PRO A 306 17.39 -9.05 -81.13
C PRO A 306 17.76 -10.29 -80.30
N THR A 307 17.61 -10.21 -78.98
CA THR A 307 18.00 -11.27 -78.03
C THR A 307 16.84 -12.23 -77.71
N ALA A 308 17.13 -13.28 -76.94
CA ALA A 308 16.13 -14.28 -76.51
C ALA A 308 15.04 -13.72 -75.57
N ALA A 309 15.15 -12.47 -75.09
CA ALA A 309 14.18 -11.83 -74.19
C ALA A 309 12.76 -11.77 -74.79
N VAL A 310 12.68 -11.67 -76.12
CA VAL A 310 11.46 -11.65 -76.93
C VAL A 310 10.47 -12.77 -76.57
N GLY A 311 10.96 -14.01 -76.39
CA GLY A 311 10.09 -15.17 -76.18
C GLY A 311 9.26 -15.09 -74.90
N SER A 312 9.82 -14.50 -73.84
CA SER A 312 9.13 -14.38 -72.54
C SER A 312 7.97 -13.38 -72.55
N TYR A 313 8.08 -12.32 -73.37
CA TYR A 313 7.01 -11.34 -73.56
C TYR A 313 5.90 -11.91 -74.45
N LEU A 314 6.26 -12.71 -75.45
CA LEU A 314 5.31 -13.35 -76.38
C LEU A 314 4.48 -14.47 -75.71
N ASP A 315 5.13 -15.33 -74.90
CA ASP A 315 4.47 -16.40 -74.15
C ASP A 315 3.43 -15.86 -73.16
N GLU A 316 3.73 -14.71 -72.54
CA GLU A 316 2.76 -14.02 -71.73
C GLU A 316 1.60 -13.56 -72.58
N ALA A 317 1.83 -12.76 -73.63
CA ALA A 317 0.77 -12.19 -74.46
C ALA A 317 -0.19 -13.24 -75.07
N LEU A 318 0.32 -14.43 -75.43
CA LEU A 318 -0.49 -15.52 -75.97
C LEU A 318 -1.29 -16.29 -74.91
N SER A 319 -0.81 -16.37 -73.66
CA SER A 319 -1.45 -17.16 -72.59
C SER A 319 -2.85 -16.68 -72.16
N TRP A 320 -3.24 -15.46 -72.55
CA TRP A 320 -4.50 -14.83 -72.15
C TRP A 320 -5.68 -15.16 -73.07
N GLN A 321 -5.44 -15.67 -74.28
CA GLN A 321 -6.53 -16.03 -75.20
C GLN A 321 -7.23 -17.36 -74.83
N GLU A 322 -6.52 -18.32 -74.22
CA GLU A 322 -7.08 -19.64 -73.91
C GLU A 322 -8.08 -19.62 -72.74
N ALA A 323 -7.92 -18.69 -71.79
CA ALA A 323 -8.77 -18.58 -70.60
C ALA A 323 -10.19 -18.05 -70.90
N ALA A 324 -10.37 -17.22 -71.93
CA ALA A 324 -11.64 -16.57 -72.24
C ALA A 324 -12.70 -17.51 -72.88
N LEU A 325 -12.32 -18.73 -73.30
CA LEU A 325 -13.20 -19.68 -74.01
C LEU A 325 -13.91 -20.69 -73.07
N GLN A 326 -13.62 -20.71 -71.77
CA GLN A 326 -14.15 -21.71 -70.81
C GLN A 326 -15.32 -21.26 -69.92
N GLU A 327 -15.76 -20.00 -69.98
CA GLU A 327 -16.68 -19.40 -68.99
C GLU A 327 -18.20 -19.66 -69.17
N THR A 328 -18.66 -20.49 -70.11
CA THR A 328 -20.10 -20.51 -70.52
C THR A 328 -20.98 -21.69 -70.03
N VAL A 329 -20.60 -22.46 -69.00
CA VAL A 329 -21.48 -23.55 -68.49
C VAL A 329 -21.61 -23.56 -66.96
N LEU A 330 -22.82 -23.28 -66.45
CA LEU A 330 -23.21 -23.49 -65.05
C LEU A 330 -23.58 -24.98 -64.81
N PRO A 331 -23.05 -25.69 -63.79
CA PRO A 331 -23.55 -26.99 -63.40
C PRO A 331 -24.66 -26.91 -62.35
N VAL A 332 -25.74 -27.67 -62.60
CA VAL A 332 -26.88 -28.00 -61.72
C VAL A 332 -26.40 -28.94 -60.58
N PRO A 333 -26.96 -28.88 -59.36
CA PRO A 333 -26.53 -29.74 -58.26
C PRO A 333 -26.93 -31.20 -58.53
N ALA A 334 -25.95 -32.10 -58.57
CA ALA A 334 -26.18 -33.53 -58.57
C ALA A 334 -26.53 -33.98 -57.14
N GLU A 335 -27.79 -34.35 -56.94
CA GLU A 335 -28.16 -35.31 -55.89
C GLU A 335 -27.40 -36.62 -56.16
N GLU A 336 -26.74 -37.14 -55.13
CA GLU A 336 -25.92 -38.39 -55.06
C GLU A 336 -24.41 -38.17 -54.88
N ASN A 337 -24.02 -37.65 -53.71
CA ASN A 337 -22.82 -38.13 -53.03
C ASN A 337 -23.23 -38.66 -51.65
N PRO A 338 -22.84 -39.89 -51.25
CA PRO A 338 -23.21 -40.44 -49.95
C PRO A 338 -22.63 -39.55 -48.84
N ARG A 339 -23.44 -39.20 -47.84
CA ARG A 339 -22.95 -38.50 -46.63
C ARG A 339 -21.79 -39.32 -46.04
N PRO A 340 -20.60 -38.74 -45.84
CA PRO A 340 -19.57 -39.41 -45.06
C PRO A 340 -20.09 -39.62 -43.64
N ALA A 341 -20.00 -40.86 -43.13
CA ALA A 341 -20.45 -41.20 -41.79
C ALA A 341 -19.61 -40.41 -40.76
N GLY A 342 -20.23 -39.44 -40.08
CA GLY A 342 -19.59 -38.56 -39.09
C GLY A 342 -19.40 -37.10 -39.53
N SER A 343 -20.37 -36.49 -40.21
CA SER A 343 -20.25 -35.12 -40.76
C SER A 343 -19.97 -34.05 -39.70
N GLY A 344 -18.78 -33.43 -39.78
CA GLY A 344 -18.31 -32.31 -38.93
C GLY A 344 -18.78 -30.92 -39.36
N GLY A 345 -20.03 -30.78 -39.85
CA GLY A 345 -20.63 -29.50 -40.24
C GLY A 345 -20.72 -29.24 -41.76
N THR A 346 -21.26 -28.06 -42.10
CA THR A 346 -21.56 -27.57 -43.45
C THR A 346 -20.74 -26.34 -43.80
N VAL A 347 -20.05 -26.34 -44.95
CA VAL A 347 -19.15 -25.26 -45.40
C VAL A 347 -19.63 -24.68 -46.74
N LEU A 348 -19.76 -23.35 -46.82
CA LEU A 348 -20.07 -22.63 -48.06
C LEU A 348 -18.81 -22.02 -48.68
N VAL A 349 -18.46 -22.36 -49.93
CA VAL A 349 -17.29 -21.84 -50.68
C VAL A 349 -17.73 -20.78 -51.69
N VAL A 350 -17.13 -19.60 -51.63
CA VAL A 350 -17.41 -18.44 -52.48
C VAL A 350 -16.10 -17.96 -53.07
N ASP A 351 -15.93 -17.94 -54.39
CA ASP A 351 -14.72 -17.43 -55.06
C ASP A 351 -15.13 -17.06 -56.50
N ASP A 352 -14.48 -16.13 -57.20
CA ASP A 352 -14.85 -15.71 -58.57
C ASP A 352 -14.05 -16.44 -59.66
N ASN A 353 -12.91 -17.02 -59.28
CA ASN A 353 -12.11 -17.89 -60.11
C ASN A 353 -12.70 -19.32 -60.17
N ALA A 354 -13.17 -19.73 -61.34
CA ALA A 354 -13.81 -21.01 -61.55
C ALA A 354 -12.90 -22.22 -61.25
N ASP A 355 -11.60 -22.12 -61.59
CA ASP A 355 -10.63 -23.19 -61.36
C ASP A 355 -10.36 -23.39 -59.87
N LEU A 356 -10.23 -22.28 -59.14
CA LEU A 356 -9.99 -22.30 -57.71
C LEU A 356 -11.22 -22.76 -56.93
N ARG A 357 -12.44 -22.30 -57.28
CA ARG A 357 -13.69 -22.83 -56.75
C ARG A 357 -13.78 -24.35 -56.90
N SER A 358 -13.52 -24.87 -58.10
CA SER A 358 -13.59 -26.29 -58.41
C SER A 358 -12.55 -27.10 -57.64
N MET A 359 -11.33 -26.57 -57.53
CA MET A 359 -10.27 -27.13 -56.71
C MET A 359 -10.67 -27.24 -55.23
N LEU A 360 -11.20 -26.16 -54.65
CA LEU A 360 -11.63 -26.08 -53.24
C LEU A 360 -12.79 -27.04 -52.93
N ALA A 361 -13.81 -27.08 -53.79
CA ALA A 361 -14.94 -27.98 -53.61
C ALA A 361 -14.50 -29.46 -53.58
N ARG A 362 -13.62 -29.85 -54.51
CA ARG A 362 -13.07 -31.22 -54.57
C ARG A 362 -12.20 -31.57 -53.36
N LEU A 363 -11.49 -30.58 -52.82
CA LEU A 363 -10.61 -30.76 -51.66
C LEU A 363 -11.41 -30.99 -50.36
N LEU A 364 -12.53 -30.28 -50.19
CA LEU A 364 -13.30 -30.27 -48.93
C LEU A 364 -14.41 -31.34 -48.83
N SER A 365 -14.90 -31.83 -49.98
CA SER A 365 -15.99 -32.82 -50.07
C SER A 365 -15.79 -34.11 -49.24
N PRO A 366 -14.55 -34.61 -48.98
CA PRO A 366 -14.35 -35.77 -48.12
C PRO A 366 -14.64 -35.53 -46.62
N TYR A 367 -14.63 -34.27 -46.16
CA TYR A 367 -14.69 -33.91 -44.72
C TYR A 367 -15.99 -33.22 -44.32
N TYR A 368 -16.57 -32.41 -45.21
CA TYR A 368 -17.71 -31.54 -44.93
C TYR A 368 -18.74 -31.61 -46.04
N LEU A 369 -19.98 -31.19 -45.74
CA LEU A 369 -20.95 -30.90 -46.79
C LEU A 369 -20.60 -29.54 -47.41
N VAL A 370 -20.29 -29.51 -48.71
CA VAL A 370 -19.80 -28.30 -49.39
C VAL A 370 -20.87 -27.70 -50.29
N TRP A 371 -21.15 -26.40 -50.10
CA TRP A 371 -21.95 -25.58 -51.02
C TRP A 371 -21.05 -24.60 -51.76
N THR A 372 -21.42 -24.17 -52.96
CA THR A 372 -20.63 -23.23 -53.77
C THR A 372 -21.44 -22.02 -54.23
N ALA A 373 -20.79 -20.86 -54.31
CA ALA A 373 -21.31 -19.64 -54.90
C ALA A 373 -20.20 -18.92 -55.70
N ALA A 374 -20.57 -18.21 -56.76
CA ALA A 374 -19.63 -17.52 -57.66
C ALA A 374 -19.29 -16.09 -57.23
N ASP A 375 -20.03 -15.54 -56.26
CA ASP A 375 -19.91 -14.18 -55.76
C ASP A 375 -20.66 -14.02 -54.42
N GLY A 376 -20.42 -12.92 -53.72
CA GLY A 376 -21.01 -12.67 -52.41
C GLY A 376 -22.53 -12.51 -52.41
N GLN A 377 -23.15 -12.02 -53.49
CA GLN A 377 -24.60 -11.81 -53.53
C GLN A 377 -25.32 -13.16 -53.55
N GLN A 378 -24.83 -14.08 -54.37
CA GLN A 378 -25.33 -15.46 -54.40
C GLN A 378 -25.12 -16.17 -53.05
N ALA A 379 -24.00 -15.93 -52.38
CA ALA A 379 -23.72 -16.49 -51.06
C ALA A 379 -24.70 -16.00 -49.98
N LEU A 380 -24.97 -14.70 -49.92
CA LEU A 380 -25.88 -14.09 -48.94
C LEU A 380 -27.32 -14.60 -49.09
N GLU A 381 -27.80 -14.75 -50.32
CA GLU A 381 -29.12 -15.33 -50.61
C GLU A 381 -29.24 -16.78 -50.13
N LEU A 382 -28.14 -17.54 -50.24
CA LEU A 382 -28.09 -18.93 -49.82
C LEU A 382 -28.07 -19.07 -48.29
N ILE A 383 -27.29 -18.23 -47.59
CA ILE A 383 -27.19 -18.21 -46.11
C ILE A 383 -28.54 -17.88 -45.47
N ARG A 384 -29.28 -16.91 -46.02
CA ARG A 384 -30.63 -16.54 -45.52
C ARG A 384 -31.65 -17.67 -45.62
N ARG A 385 -31.52 -18.52 -46.62
CA ARG A 385 -32.40 -19.68 -46.81
C ARG A 385 -31.98 -20.86 -45.94
N ARG A 386 -30.68 -21.01 -45.69
CA ARG A 386 -30.12 -22.12 -44.93
C ARG A 386 -28.78 -21.73 -44.31
N ALA A 387 -28.71 -21.70 -42.98
CA ALA A 387 -27.49 -21.35 -42.27
C ALA A 387 -26.42 -22.45 -42.43
N PRO A 388 -25.23 -22.14 -42.98
CA PRO A 388 -24.08 -23.03 -42.92
C PRO A 388 -23.43 -22.97 -41.52
N ASP A 389 -22.47 -23.85 -41.26
CA ASP A 389 -21.67 -23.81 -40.03
C ASP A 389 -20.40 -22.94 -40.22
N LEU A 390 -19.96 -22.72 -41.47
CA LEU A 390 -18.83 -21.85 -41.84
C LEU A 390 -18.93 -21.35 -43.29
N VAL A 391 -18.44 -20.14 -43.55
CA VAL A 391 -18.30 -19.55 -44.90
C VAL A 391 -16.82 -19.40 -45.25
N LEU A 392 -16.42 -19.87 -46.43
CA LEU A 392 -15.09 -19.71 -47.02
C LEU A 392 -15.23 -18.82 -48.26
N ALA A 393 -14.78 -17.57 -48.22
CA ALA A 393 -15.05 -16.59 -49.27
C ALA A 393 -13.77 -15.92 -49.79
N ASP A 394 -13.61 -15.77 -51.11
CA ASP A 394 -12.54 -14.97 -51.69
C ASP A 394 -12.78 -13.48 -51.42
N VAL A 395 -11.70 -12.75 -51.15
CA VAL A 395 -11.77 -11.32 -50.85
C VAL A 395 -12.17 -10.53 -52.08
N MET A 396 -11.60 -10.86 -53.24
CA MET A 396 -11.82 -10.12 -54.48
C MET A 396 -12.78 -10.91 -55.36
N MET A 397 -14.03 -10.49 -55.43
CA MET A 397 -15.06 -11.10 -56.29
C MET A 397 -15.98 -10.01 -56.88
N PRO A 398 -16.55 -10.20 -58.08
CA PRO A 398 -17.45 -9.23 -58.69
C PRO A 398 -18.79 -9.15 -57.95
N ARG A 399 -19.49 -8.02 -58.13
CA ARG A 399 -20.74 -7.64 -57.41
C ARG A 399 -20.51 -7.38 -55.93
N LEU A 400 -20.69 -8.41 -55.10
CA LEU A 400 -20.46 -8.34 -53.66
C LEU A 400 -19.17 -9.11 -53.39
N ASP A 401 -18.14 -8.36 -53.00
CA ASP A 401 -16.84 -8.89 -52.65
C ASP A 401 -16.89 -9.64 -51.30
N GLY A 402 -15.83 -10.37 -50.96
CA GLY A 402 -15.82 -11.19 -49.74
C GLY A 402 -15.96 -10.36 -48.46
N VAL A 403 -15.44 -9.14 -48.48
CA VAL A 403 -15.54 -8.18 -47.36
C VAL A 403 -16.95 -7.60 -47.27
N GLY A 404 -17.57 -7.23 -48.38
CA GLY A 404 -18.96 -6.79 -48.41
C GLY A 404 -19.93 -7.89 -47.97
N LEU A 405 -19.67 -9.15 -48.33
CA LEU A 405 -20.42 -10.29 -47.82
C LEU A 405 -20.27 -10.42 -46.31
N LEU A 406 -19.05 -10.31 -45.79
CA LEU A 406 -18.79 -10.36 -44.36
C LEU A 406 -19.51 -9.24 -43.59
N HIS A 407 -19.44 -7.99 -44.05
CA HIS A 407 -20.18 -6.89 -43.43
C HIS A 407 -21.68 -7.19 -43.39
N ALA A 408 -22.26 -7.65 -44.50
CA ALA A 408 -23.67 -8.00 -44.55
C ALA A 408 -24.04 -9.13 -43.57
N LEU A 409 -23.13 -10.05 -43.26
CA LEU A 409 -23.32 -11.10 -42.26
C LEU A 409 -23.17 -10.59 -40.82
N ARG A 410 -22.30 -9.61 -40.59
CA ARG A 410 -22.08 -9.00 -39.27
C ARG A 410 -23.18 -8.02 -38.86
N ASP A 411 -23.81 -7.35 -39.82
CA ASP A 411 -24.92 -6.41 -39.59
C ASP A 411 -26.24 -7.10 -39.18
N ASP A 412 -26.37 -8.41 -39.40
CA ASP A 412 -27.55 -9.19 -39.00
C ASP A 412 -27.28 -9.96 -37.69
N PRO A 413 -28.03 -9.69 -36.59
CA PRO A 413 -27.85 -10.35 -35.30
C PRO A 413 -27.93 -11.88 -35.34
N LEU A 414 -28.62 -12.46 -36.33
CA LEU A 414 -28.77 -13.91 -36.48
C LEU A 414 -27.57 -14.58 -37.17
N THR A 415 -26.79 -13.82 -37.95
CA THR A 415 -25.59 -14.33 -38.66
C THR A 415 -24.31 -13.70 -38.15
N ALA A 416 -24.38 -12.74 -37.23
CA ALA A 416 -23.24 -12.00 -36.71
C ALA A 416 -22.17 -12.92 -36.07
N SER A 417 -22.56 -14.09 -35.55
CA SER A 417 -21.65 -15.07 -34.97
C SER A 417 -21.21 -16.21 -35.92
N LEU A 418 -21.63 -16.19 -37.19
CA LEU A 418 -21.29 -17.21 -38.17
C LEU A 418 -19.81 -17.11 -38.55
N PRO A 419 -19.01 -18.20 -38.47
CA PRO A 419 -17.59 -18.10 -38.78
C PRO A 419 -17.34 -17.91 -40.28
N VAL A 420 -16.49 -16.93 -40.62
CA VAL A 420 -16.11 -16.61 -42.01
C VAL A 420 -14.59 -16.67 -42.17
N ILE A 421 -14.11 -17.46 -43.13
CA ILE A 421 -12.72 -17.52 -43.56
C ILE A 421 -12.59 -16.81 -44.89
N LEU A 422 -11.79 -15.74 -44.93
CA LEU A 422 -11.49 -15.01 -46.16
C LEU A 422 -10.25 -15.59 -46.85
N LEU A 423 -10.34 -15.87 -48.14
CA LEU A 423 -9.23 -16.28 -48.99
C LEU A 423 -8.72 -15.06 -49.73
N SER A 424 -7.40 -14.87 -49.82
CA SER A 424 -6.85 -13.69 -50.49
C SER A 424 -5.53 -13.96 -51.19
N ALA A 425 -5.27 -13.25 -52.28
CA ALA A 425 -4.00 -13.29 -53.00
C ALA A 425 -2.90 -12.40 -52.39
N ARG A 426 -3.21 -11.54 -51.41
CA ARG A 426 -2.24 -10.60 -50.81
C ARG A 426 -1.53 -11.22 -49.61
N VAL A 427 -0.20 -11.34 -49.70
CA VAL A 427 0.70 -11.63 -48.57
C VAL A 427 1.05 -10.30 -47.91
N GLY A 428 0.62 -10.09 -46.66
CA GLY A 428 0.95 -8.90 -45.89
C GLY A 428 -0.09 -8.62 -44.80
N ASP A 429 0.40 -8.15 -43.65
CA ASP A 429 -0.41 -7.96 -42.45
C ASP A 429 -1.56 -6.97 -42.69
N GLU A 430 -1.40 -5.89 -43.46
CA GLU A 430 -2.45 -4.86 -43.62
C GLU A 430 -3.75 -5.37 -44.29
N ALA A 431 -3.66 -6.26 -45.28
CA ALA A 431 -4.85 -6.80 -45.94
C ALA A 431 -5.52 -7.91 -45.10
N ALA A 432 -4.73 -8.70 -44.38
CA ALA A 432 -5.24 -9.65 -43.39
C ALA A 432 -5.88 -8.91 -42.20
N ILE A 433 -5.27 -7.80 -41.75
CA ILE A 433 -5.79 -6.89 -40.75
C ILE A 433 -7.11 -6.30 -41.22
N GLY A 434 -7.21 -5.73 -42.43
CA GLY A 434 -8.47 -5.19 -42.94
C GLY A 434 -9.60 -6.24 -43.05
N GLY A 435 -9.27 -7.48 -43.42
CA GLY A 435 -10.24 -8.59 -43.44
C GLY A 435 -10.69 -9.06 -42.06
N LEU A 436 -9.77 -9.09 -41.09
CA LEU A 436 -10.06 -9.42 -39.68
C LEU A 436 -10.77 -8.26 -38.96
N GLU A 437 -10.44 -7.00 -39.28
CA GLU A 437 -11.08 -5.77 -38.80
C GLU A 437 -12.51 -5.64 -39.31
N ALA A 438 -12.77 -6.05 -40.56
CA ALA A 438 -14.11 -6.20 -41.12
C ALA A 438 -14.91 -7.32 -40.43
N GLY A 439 -14.26 -8.13 -39.58
CA GLY A 439 -14.88 -9.12 -38.71
C GLY A 439 -14.74 -10.57 -39.16
N ALA A 440 -13.83 -10.92 -40.08
CA ALA A 440 -13.61 -12.31 -40.47
C ALA A 440 -13.00 -13.10 -39.31
N ASP A 441 -13.30 -14.39 -39.22
CA ASP A 441 -12.77 -15.27 -38.17
C ASP A 441 -11.38 -15.77 -38.50
N GLU A 442 -11.13 -16.05 -39.78
CA GLU A 442 -9.78 -16.32 -40.26
C GLU A 442 -9.55 -15.69 -41.62
N TYR A 443 -8.28 -15.53 -41.95
CA TYR A 443 -7.81 -15.07 -43.23
C TYR A 443 -6.72 -16.03 -43.71
N LEU A 444 -6.88 -16.58 -44.91
CA LEU A 444 -5.97 -17.56 -45.50
C LEU A 444 -5.41 -17.02 -46.82
N VAL A 445 -4.10 -16.85 -46.85
CA VAL A 445 -3.39 -16.33 -48.01
C VAL A 445 -3.15 -17.44 -49.03
N LYS A 446 -3.50 -17.17 -50.28
CA LYS A 446 -3.17 -17.98 -51.45
C LYS A 446 -1.66 -17.75 -51.77
N PRO A 447 -0.84 -18.79 -51.98
CA PRO A 447 -1.19 -20.21 -52.06
C PRO A 447 -1.18 -20.91 -50.69
N PHE A 448 -2.22 -21.67 -50.42
CA PHE A 448 -2.36 -22.46 -49.19
C PHE A 448 -2.21 -23.95 -49.46
N SER A 449 -1.76 -24.69 -48.45
CA SER A 449 -1.74 -26.15 -48.54
C SER A 449 -3.12 -26.74 -48.24
N ALA A 450 -3.46 -27.88 -48.87
CA ALA A 450 -4.73 -28.56 -48.61
C ALA A 450 -4.91 -28.98 -47.15
N ARG A 451 -3.81 -29.35 -46.48
CA ARG A 451 -3.83 -29.75 -45.06
C ARG A 451 -4.05 -28.53 -44.16
N GLU A 452 -3.48 -27.38 -44.51
CA GLU A 452 -3.67 -26.12 -43.79
C GLU A 452 -5.11 -25.64 -43.87
N LEU A 453 -5.70 -25.61 -45.06
CA LEU A 453 -7.10 -25.19 -45.25
C LEU A 453 -8.05 -26.05 -44.40
N VAL A 454 -7.89 -27.38 -44.41
CA VAL A 454 -8.74 -28.29 -43.62
C VAL A 454 -8.53 -28.10 -42.12
N ALA A 455 -7.30 -27.84 -41.68
CA ALA A 455 -6.98 -27.59 -40.27
C ALA A 455 -7.60 -26.26 -39.78
N ARG A 456 -7.55 -25.21 -40.59
CA ARG A 456 -8.14 -23.90 -40.29
C ARG A 456 -9.66 -23.96 -40.19
N ILE A 457 -10.31 -24.63 -41.15
CA ILE A 457 -11.76 -24.85 -41.09
C ILE A 457 -12.14 -25.60 -39.81
N ARG A 458 -11.38 -26.63 -39.42
CA ARG A 458 -11.61 -27.35 -38.17
C ARG A 458 -11.44 -26.44 -36.95
N SER A 459 -10.35 -25.68 -36.89
CA SER A 459 -10.04 -24.81 -35.77
C SER A 459 -11.07 -23.70 -35.61
N SER A 460 -11.52 -23.07 -36.71
CA SER A 460 -12.53 -22.02 -36.69
C SER A 460 -13.89 -22.54 -36.19
N LEU A 461 -14.27 -23.76 -36.59
CA LEU A 461 -15.47 -24.43 -36.07
C LEU A 461 -15.35 -24.75 -34.56
N GLU A 462 -14.19 -25.23 -34.10
CA GLU A 462 -13.91 -25.48 -32.67
C GLU A 462 -13.88 -24.17 -31.86
N LEU A 463 -13.25 -23.11 -32.36
CA LEU A 463 -13.21 -21.78 -31.74
C LEU A 463 -14.59 -21.13 -31.67
N SER A 464 -15.43 -21.28 -32.69
CA SER A 464 -16.82 -20.80 -32.65
C SER A 464 -17.64 -21.55 -31.59
N ALA A 465 -17.35 -22.84 -31.36
CA ALA A 465 -17.94 -23.60 -30.25
C ALA A 465 -17.40 -23.11 -28.89
N VAL A 466 -16.07 -22.93 -28.75
CA VAL A 466 -15.42 -22.44 -27.53
C VAL A 466 -15.79 -20.99 -27.21
N ARG A 467 -16.01 -20.10 -28.18
CA ARG A 467 -16.49 -18.72 -27.94
C ARG A 467 -17.93 -18.71 -27.44
N ARG A 468 -18.78 -19.61 -27.96
CA ARG A 468 -20.13 -19.82 -27.43
C ARG A 468 -20.08 -20.35 -25.99
N GLU A 469 -19.16 -21.25 -25.68
CA GLU A 469 -18.90 -21.71 -24.31
C GLU A 469 -18.24 -20.64 -23.42
N GLY A 470 -17.34 -19.82 -23.97
CA GLY A 470 -16.55 -18.81 -23.28
C GLY A 470 -17.34 -17.55 -22.96
N ALA A 471 -18.29 -17.15 -23.80
CA ALA A 471 -19.27 -16.12 -23.46
C ALA A 471 -20.17 -16.58 -22.30
N ALA A 472 -20.57 -17.85 -22.29
CA ALA A 472 -21.25 -18.45 -21.14
C ALA A 472 -20.32 -18.51 -19.91
N ALA A 473 -19.03 -18.82 -20.09
CA ALA A 473 -18.04 -18.88 -19.02
C ALA A 473 -17.70 -17.50 -18.44
N LEU A 474 -17.63 -16.43 -19.24
CA LEU A 474 -17.41 -15.06 -18.77
C LEU A 474 -18.63 -14.53 -18.01
N SER A 475 -19.84 -14.87 -18.45
CA SER A 475 -21.05 -14.62 -17.66
C SER A 475 -21.01 -15.39 -16.35
N ALA A 476 -20.54 -16.64 -16.37
CA ALA A 476 -20.35 -17.43 -15.16
C ALA A 476 -19.24 -16.86 -14.27
N GLU A 477 -18.14 -16.35 -14.82
CA GLU A 477 -17.00 -15.79 -14.08
C GLU A 477 -17.32 -14.40 -13.51
N ARG A 478 -18.09 -13.57 -14.23
CA ARG A 478 -18.63 -12.33 -13.67
C ARG A 478 -19.57 -12.64 -12.51
N HIS A 479 -20.47 -13.61 -12.68
CA HIS A 479 -21.34 -14.06 -11.60
C HIS A 479 -20.53 -14.66 -10.44
N ARG A 480 -19.45 -15.37 -10.74
CA ARG A 480 -18.52 -15.93 -9.75
C ARG A 480 -17.75 -14.83 -9.03
N LEU A 481 -17.33 -13.76 -9.71
CA LEU A 481 -16.66 -12.61 -9.11
C LEU A 481 -17.62 -11.85 -8.21
N GLU A 482 -18.86 -11.60 -8.65
CA GLU A 482 -19.93 -11.02 -7.82
C GLU A 482 -20.17 -11.90 -6.58
N GLN A 483 -20.31 -13.23 -6.74
CA GLN A 483 -20.43 -14.17 -5.63
C GLN A 483 -19.19 -14.21 -4.72
N THR A 484 -17.99 -14.08 -5.28
CA THR A 484 -16.73 -14.07 -4.51
C THR A 484 -16.63 -12.79 -3.69
N LEU A 485 -16.93 -11.63 -4.30
CA LEU A 485 -16.97 -10.34 -3.61
C LEU A 485 -18.07 -10.31 -2.54
N ASP A 486 -19.20 -10.97 -2.77
CA ASP A 486 -20.29 -11.10 -1.78
C ASP A 486 -19.95 -12.03 -0.61
N GLN A 487 -18.97 -12.93 -0.77
CA GLN A 487 -18.45 -13.77 0.32
C GLN A 487 -17.36 -13.08 1.14
N LEU A 488 -16.82 -11.95 0.67
CA LEU A 488 -15.81 -11.22 1.44
C LEU A 488 -16.46 -10.54 2.65
N PRO A 489 -15.86 -10.64 3.86
CA PRO A 489 -16.36 -9.97 5.07
C PRO A 489 -16.05 -8.46 5.08
N VAL A 490 -15.88 -7.84 3.91
CA VAL A 490 -15.57 -6.41 3.74
C VAL A 490 -16.47 -5.80 2.69
N GLY A 491 -16.89 -4.56 2.92
CA GLY A 491 -17.63 -3.78 1.93
C GLY A 491 -16.69 -3.29 0.84
N VAL A 492 -17.00 -3.59 -0.42
CA VAL A 492 -16.25 -3.16 -1.61
C VAL A 492 -17.15 -2.27 -2.46
N LEU A 493 -16.69 -1.04 -2.72
CA LEU A 493 -17.28 -0.14 -3.69
C LEU A 493 -16.26 0.22 -4.77
N LEU A 494 -16.69 0.17 -6.02
CA LEU A 494 -15.92 0.64 -7.16
C LEU A 494 -16.66 1.79 -7.82
N ALA A 495 -15.96 2.88 -8.09
CA ALA A 495 -16.52 4.08 -8.69
C ALA A 495 -15.69 4.58 -9.86
N GLU A 496 -16.35 5.02 -10.92
CA GLU A 496 -15.73 5.53 -12.14
C GLU A 496 -15.12 6.92 -11.92
N ALA A 497 -13.95 7.18 -12.49
CA ALA A 497 -13.31 8.48 -12.48
C ALA A 497 -13.54 9.22 -13.81
N PRO A 498 -13.73 10.56 -13.81
CA PRO A 498 -13.84 11.45 -12.66
C PRO A 498 -15.28 11.57 -12.13
N SER A 499 -16.24 10.84 -12.72
CA SER A 499 -17.68 11.00 -12.46
C SER A 499 -18.08 10.68 -11.01
N GLY A 500 -17.31 9.84 -10.32
CA GLY A 500 -17.63 9.34 -8.99
C GLY A 500 -18.80 8.35 -8.98
N ARG A 501 -19.23 7.88 -10.16
CA ARG A 501 -20.38 6.99 -10.30
C ARG A 501 -20.03 5.59 -9.78
N ILE A 502 -20.79 5.08 -8.81
CA ILE A 502 -20.61 3.71 -8.31
C ILE A 502 -20.95 2.72 -9.44
N VAL A 503 -19.98 1.89 -9.81
CA VAL A 503 -20.09 0.86 -10.84
C VAL A 503 -20.35 -0.51 -10.20
N LEU A 504 -19.86 -0.72 -8.98
CA LEU A 504 -20.04 -1.95 -8.22
C LEU A 504 -20.16 -1.67 -6.73
N ALA A 505 -21.08 -2.37 -6.07
CA ALA A 505 -21.20 -2.47 -4.63
C ALA A 505 -21.51 -3.92 -4.28
N ASN A 506 -20.67 -4.58 -3.48
CA ASN A 506 -20.97 -5.94 -3.01
C ASN A 506 -22.03 -5.92 -1.91
N LYS A 507 -22.58 -7.08 -1.57
CA LYS A 507 -23.62 -7.24 -0.54
C LYS A 507 -23.19 -6.64 0.81
N GLN A 508 -21.96 -6.90 1.24
CA GLN A 508 -21.44 -6.40 2.52
C GLN A 508 -21.39 -4.86 2.55
N ALA A 509 -21.05 -4.22 1.43
CA ALA A 509 -21.10 -2.76 1.30
C ALA A 509 -22.51 -2.21 1.49
N ALA A 510 -23.52 -2.90 0.96
CA ALA A 510 -24.92 -2.52 1.10
C ALA A 510 -25.48 -2.79 2.51
N GLU A 511 -24.95 -3.76 3.26
CA GLU A 511 -25.33 -4.00 4.66
C GLU A 511 -24.73 -2.94 5.59
N MET A 512 -23.43 -2.66 5.47
CA MET A 512 -22.74 -1.69 6.32
C MET A 512 -23.15 -0.23 6.04
N LEU A 513 -23.44 0.09 4.77
CA LEU A 513 -23.77 1.45 4.32
C LEU A 513 -25.17 1.56 3.72
N GLY A 514 -26.10 0.63 3.98
CA GLY A 514 -27.46 0.61 3.41
C GLY A 514 -27.54 0.54 1.86
N PRO A 515 -28.77 0.42 1.30
CA PRO A 515 -28.97 0.25 -0.15
C PRO A 515 -28.48 1.47 -0.95
N GLN A 516 -27.52 1.21 -1.84
CA GLN A 516 -26.91 2.20 -2.76
C GLN A 516 -27.69 2.34 -4.09
N THR A 517 -28.86 1.71 -4.19
CA THR A 517 -29.68 1.67 -5.40
C THR A 517 -30.59 2.91 -5.50
N ASP A 518 -30.59 3.50 -6.71
CA ASP A 518 -31.36 4.66 -7.16
C ASP A 518 -30.83 6.07 -6.83
N ALA A 519 -29.80 6.48 -7.57
CA ALA A 519 -29.74 7.85 -8.09
C ALA A 519 -28.96 7.85 -9.42
N GLY A 520 -29.65 8.19 -10.51
CA GLY A 520 -29.03 8.52 -11.78
C GLY A 520 -28.01 9.66 -11.63
N ALA A 521 -27.11 9.73 -12.61
CA ALA A 521 -26.08 10.74 -12.77
C ALA A 521 -26.44 12.12 -12.16
N GLY A 522 -25.69 12.57 -11.15
CA GLY A 522 -25.63 14.00 -10.81
C GLY A 522 -25.54 14.45 -9.34
N GLN A 523 -25.59 13.60 -8.31
CA GLN A 523 -25.35 14.05 -6.92
C GLN A 523 -24.20 13.32 -6.20
N PRO A 524 -23.32 14.06 -5.49
CA PRO A 524 -22.24 13.47 -4.71
C PRO A 524 -22.77 12.99 -3.35
N PHE A 525 -22.56 11.71 -3.02
CA PHE A 525 -22.50 11.15 -1.66
C PHE A 525 -23.49 11.75 -0.61
N GLY A 526 -24.69 11.16 -0.43
CA GLY A 526 -25.77 11.89 0.27
C GLY A 526 -26.46 11.28 1.50
N ARG A 527 -26.25 10.00 1.89
CA ARG A 527 -27.08 9.37 2.95
C ARG A 527 -26.43 9.12 4.30
N TYR A 528 -25.11 9.24 4.41
CA TYR A 528 -24.39 8.88 5.64
C TYR A 528 -23.46 9.99 6.06
N GLN A 529 -23.53 10.34 7.35
CA GLN A 529 -22.52 11.20 7.96
C GLN A 529 -21.26 10.36 8.19
N ARG A 530 -20.13 10.85 7.69
CA ARG A 530 -18.81 10.30 7.98
C ARG A 530 -18.26 11.10 9.14
N LEU A 531 -18.04 10.47 10.27
CA LEU A 531 -17.49 11.10 11.46
C LEU A 531 -16.07 10.55 11.70
N THR A 532 -15.21 11.35 12.30
CA THR A 532 -13.99 10.83 12.94
C THR A 532 -14.39 9.92 14.11
N LEU A 533 -13.44 9.14 14.64
CA LEU A 533 -13.68 8.36 15.87
C LEU A 533 -14.10 9.24 17.06
N ASP A 534 -13.73 10.51 17.06
CA ASP A 534 -14.14 11.52 18.06
C ASP A 534 -15.53 12.13 17.78
N GLY A 535 -16.26 11.63 16.78
CA GLY A 535 -17.62 12.07 16.44
C GLY A 535 -17.70 13.36 15.63
N GLN A 536 -16.58 13.90 15.12
CA GLN A 536 -16.58 15.13 14.32
C GLN A 536 -16.84 14.86 12.83
N PRO A 537 -17.67 15.66 12.13
CA PRO A 537 -17.92 15.46 10.70
C PRO A 537 -16.65 15.53 9.85
N LEU A 538 -16.45 14.54 8.98
CA LEU A 538 -15.32 14.46 8.06
C LEU A 538 -15.63 15.28 6.79
N PRO A 539 -14.85 16.34 6.49
CA PRO A 539 -15.10 17.19 5.33
C PRO A 539 -14.89 16.45 4.00
N SER A 540 -15.59 16.88 2.95
CA SER A 540 -15.66 16.20 1.64
C SER A 540 -14.33 16.04 0.92
N GLU A 541 -13.36 16.91 1.21
CA GLU A 541 -12.01 16.86 0.64
C GLU A 541 -11.18 15.72 1.25
N ARG A 542 -11.56 15.26 2.45
CA ARG A 542 -10.88 14.19 3.18
C ARG A 542 -11.50 12.82 2.95
N TRP A 543 -12.55 12.71 2.13
CA TRP A 543 -13.20 11.44 1.86
C TRP A 543 -12.29 10.50 1.06
N PRO A 544 -12.04 9.26 1.54
CA PRO A 544 -11.07 8.34 0.93
C PRO A 544 -11.30 8.09 -0.56
N LEU A 545 -12.53 7.74 -0.96
CA LEU A 545 -12.86 7.48 -2.36
C LEU A 545 -12.74 8.73 -3.23
N ALA A 546 -13.07 9.89 -2.67
CA ALA A 546 -13.01 11.15 -3.41
C ALA A 546 -11.56 11.61 -3.63
N ARG A 547 -10.65 11.34 -2.68
CA ARG A 547 -9.20 11.54 -2.83
C ARG A 547 -8.60 10.58 -3.87
N ALA A 548 -9.03 9.32 -3.87
CA ALA A 548 -8.60 8.34 -4.87
C ALA A 548 -8.99 8.76 -6.29
N ILE A 549 -10.23 9.21 -6.50
CA ILE A 549 -10.74 9.55 -7.84
C ILE A 549 -10.26 10.92 -8.32
N ARG A 550 -10.29 11.95 -7.47
CA ARG A 550 -9.98 13.34 -7.89
C ARG A 550 -8.49 13.66 -7.83
N ASN A 551 -7.80 13.15 -6.82
CA ASN A 551 -6.40 13.50 -6.57
C ASN A 551 -5.45 12.35 -6.94
N GLY A 552 -5.97 11.15 -7.26
CA GLY A 552 -5.16 9.96 -7.48
C GLY A 552 -4.43 9.48 -6.22
N GLU A 553 -4.91 9.87 -5.04
CA GLU A 553 -4.27 9.59 -3.75
C GLU A 553 -4.88 8.36 -3.09
N ALA A 554 -4.03 7.40 -2.73
CA ALA A 554 -4.46 6.27 -1.91
C ALA A 554 -4.64 6.71 -0.45
N THR A 555 -5.69 6.21 0.19
CA THR A 555 -5.89 6.30 1.63
C THR A 555 -5.78 4.90 2.20
N ARG A 556 -4.98 4.72 3.26
CA ARG A 556 -4.84 3.43 3.93
C ARG A 556 -5.23 3.54 5.38
N ASP A 557 -5.91 2.50 5.87
CA ASP A 557 -6.24 2.27 7.27
C ASP A 557 -6.87 3.49 7.97
N LEU A 558 -7.72 4.24 7.25
CA LEU A 558 -8.42 5.38 7.85
C LEU A 558 -9.66 4.89 8.58
N GLU A 559 -9.68 5.09 9.89
CA GLU A 559 -10.82 4.71 10.73
C GLU A 559 -11.82 5.87 10.85
N LEU A 560 -13.08 5.57 10.59
CA LEU A 560 -14.19 6.53 10.64
C LEU A 560 -15.49 5.83 11.04
N ILE A 561 -16.43 6.63 11.53
CA ILE A 561 -17.78 6.17 11.86
C ILE A 561 -18.70 6.57 10.72
N TYR A 562 -19.39 5.60 10.14
CA TYR A 562 -20.54 5.87 9.27
C TYR A 562 -21.79 5.92 10.13
N LYS A 563 -22.49 7.05 10.11
CA LYS A 563 -23.77 7.23 10.81
C LYS A 563 -24.89 7.40 9.79
N GLY A 564 -25.86 6.48 9.81
CA GLY A 564 -27.07 6.53 9.00
C GLY A 564 -28.11 7.52 9.54
N ASP A 565 -29.07 7.86 8.68
CA ASP A 565 -30.21 8.74 9.02
C ASP A 565 -31.15 8.09 10.05
N ASP A 566 -31.14 6.76 10.17
CA ASP A 566 -31.85 5.98 11.18
C ASP A 566 -31.15 5.94 12.55
N GLY A 567 -29.98 6.59 12.67
CA GLY A 567 -29.19 6.66 13.88
C GLY A 567 -28.21 5.49 14.07
N THR A 568 -28.20 4.50 13.17
CA THR A 568 -27.22 3.41 13.20
C THR A 568 -25.80 3.95 12.94
N ALA A 569 -24.82 3.49 13.72
CA ALA A 569 -23.44 3.92 13.61
C ALA A 569 -22.52 2.70 13.54
N VAL A 570 -21.72 2.60 12.47
CA VAL A 570 -20.76 1.51 12.26
C VAL A 570 -19.37 2.11 12.15
N ALA A 571 -18.43 1.61 12.96
CA ALA A 571 -17.04 2.01 12.85
C ALA A 571 -16.37 1.16 11.78
N VAL A 572 -15.76 1.82 10.80
CA VAL A 572 -15.11 1.12 9.70
C VAL A 572 -13.68 1.59 9.47
N ARG A 573 -12.83 0.65 9.07
CA ARG A 573 -11.49 0.91 8.56
C ARG A 573 -11.54 0.97 7.05
N VAL A 574 -11.17 2.11 6.48
CA VAL A 574 -11.35 2.43 5.06
C VAL A 574 -10.01 2.50 4.34
N ASN A 575 -9.91 1.71 3.29
CA ASN A 575 -8.82 1.71 2.33
C ASN A 575 -9.36 2.14 0.98
N ALA A 576 -8.84 3.22 0.41
CA ALA A 576 -9.22 3.69 -0.92
C ALA A 576 -7.99 3.76 -1.82
N SER A 577 -8.08 3.29 -3.05
CA SER A 577 -7.00 3.35 -4.01
C SER A 577 -7.51 3.70 -5.41
N PRO A 578 -6.79 4.54 -6.16
CA PRO A 578 -7.07 4.73 -7.57
C PRO A 578 -6.73 3.45 -8.34
N ILE A 579 -7.63 3.05 -9.22
CA ILE A 579 -7.37 2.07 -10.26
C ILE A 579 -6.91 2.86 -11.48
N ARG A 580 -5.69 2.57 -11.91
CA ARG A 580 -5.04 3.24 -13.02
C ARG A 580 -5.06 2.33 -14.24
N ASP A 581 -5.18 2.95 -15.40
CA ASP A 581 -4.93 2.28 -16.67
C ASP A 581 -3.42 2.09 -16.88
N GLU A 582 -3.04 1.42 -17.97
CA GLU A 582 -1.64 1.19 -18.33
C GLU A 582 -0.86 2.49 -18.59
N GLN A 583 -1.56 3.61 -18.80
CA GLN A 583 -1.00 4.94 -19.04
C GLN A 583 -0.84 5.74 -17.74
N GLY A 584 -1.24 5.16 -16.60
CA GLY A 584 -1.15 5.77 -15.28
C GLY A 584 -2.29 6.74 -14.96
N ASN A 585 -3.27 6.90 -15.86
CA ASN A 585 -4.45 7.74 -15.61
C ASN A 585 -5.42 6.99 -14.69
N THR A 586 -6.01 7.72 -13.74
CA THR A 586 -7.03 7.12 -12.85
C THR A 586 -8.35 7.04 -13.62
N PHE A 587 -8.84 5.82 -13.87
CA PHE A 587 -10.13 5.61 -14.54
C PHE A 587 -11.22 5.10 -13.57
N ALA A 588 -10.82 4.57 -12.41
CA ALA A 588 -11.73 4.21 -11.34
C ALA A 588 -11.07 4.37 -9.97
N GLY A 589 -11.86 4.39 -8.90
CA GLY A 589 -11.40 4.27 -7.53
C GLY A 589 -12.08 3.07 -6.88
N VAL A 590 -11.32 2.25 -6.17
CA VAL A 590 -11.86 1.22 -5.29
C VAL A 590 -11.77 1.72 -3.86
N VAL A 591 -12.83 1.52 -3.09
CA VAL A 591 -12.81 1.65 -1.64
C VAL A 591 -13.26 0.35 -1.01
N VAL A 592 -12.47 -0.13 -0.07
CA VAL A 592 -12.76 -1.26 0.78
C VAL A 592 -12.96 -0.70 2.19
N PHE A 593 -14.06 -1.05 2.83
CA PHE A 593 -14.29 -0.71 4.22
C PHE A 593 -14.63 -1.98 4.99
N GLN A 594 -13.92 -2.17 6.09
CA GLN A 594 -14.09 -3.29 6.99
C GLN A 594 -14.76 -2.78 8.25
N ASP A 595 -15.78 -3.48 8.73
CA ASP A 595 -16.38 -3.22 10.04
C ASP A 595 -15.36 -3.62 11.12
N VAL A 596 -14.97 -2.63 11.91
CA VAL A 596 -14.02 -2.76 13.01
C VAL A 596 -14.67 -2.35 14.33
N THR A 597 -16.00 -2.34 14.39
CA THR A 597 -16.75 -1.93 15.58
C THR A 597 -16.38 -2.81 16.78
N ASP A 598 -16.40 -4.13 16.61
CA ASP A 598 -16.03 -5.07 17.67
C ASP A 598 -14.53 -5.04 17.98
N GLU A 599 -13.69 -4.86 16.96
CA GLU A 599 -12.23 -4.74 17.12
C GLU A 599 -11.88 -3.51 17.98
N LEU A 600 -12.44 -2.34 17.65
CA LEU A 600 -12.21 -1.09 18.39
C LEU A 600 -12.81 -1.14 19.79
N ARG A 601 -13.98 -1.78 19.97
CA ARG A 601 -14.56 -2.03 21.31
C ARG A 601 -13.65 -2.92 22.16
N GLY A 602 -13.16 -4.02 21.60
CA GLY A 602 -12.24 -4.93 22.29
C GLY A 602 -10.90 -4.28 22.63
N GLN A 603 -10.33 -3.49 21.70
CA GLN A 603 -9.11 -2.72 21.95
C GLN A 603 -9.30 -1.68 23.05
N ARG A 604 -10.44 -0.97 23.06
CA ARG A 604 -10.76 -0.01 24.09
C ARG A 604 -10.93 -0.69 25.45
N LEU A 605 -11.66 -1.81 25.53
CA LEU A 605 -11.77 -2.61 26.75
C LEU A 605 -10.39 -3.03 27.28
N LEU A 606 -9.52 -3.60 26.43
CA LEU A 606 -8.19 -4.03 26.82
C LEU A 606 -7.31 -2.87 27.29
N SER A 607 -7.33 -1.74 26.58
CA SER A 607 -6.58 -0.54 26.97
C SER A 607 -7.02 -0.05 28.33
N THR A 608 -8.33 0.17 28.53
CA THR A 608 -8.85 0.71 29.78
C THR A 608 -8.64 -0.26 30.95
N HIS A 609 -8.83 -1.57 30.74
CA HIS A 609 -8.56 -2.58 31.77
C HIS A 609 -7.07 -2.62 32.15
N ARG A 610 -6.16 -2.53 31.18
CA ARG A 610 -4.72 -2.42 31.44
C ARG A 610 -4.39 -1.17 32.26
N ASP A 611 -5.00 -0.03 31.92
CA ASP A 611 -4.75 1.23 32.61
C ASP A 611 -5.30 1.19 34.06
N ILE A 612 -6.43 0.52 34.30
CA ILE A 612 -6.94 0.23 35.66
C ILE A 612 -5.97 -0.67 36.44
N LEU A 613 -5.50 -1.77 35.83
CA LEU A 613 -4.53 -2.66 36.49
C LEU A 613 -3.20 -1.96 36.78
N ALA A 614 -2.75 -1.07 35.89
CA ALA A 614 -1.57 -0.23 36.12
C ALA A 614 -1.79 0.73 37.30
N ALA A 615 -2.94 1.41 37.36
CA ALA A 615 -3.30 2.27 38.49
C ALA A 615 -3.33 1.49 39.81
N ILE A 616 -3.91 0.28 39.81
CA ILE A 616 -3.86 -0.62 40.97
C ILE A 616 -2.41 -0.90 41.31
N ALA A 617 -1.59 -1.35 40.36
CA ALA A 617 -0.18 -1.72 40.57
C ALA A 617 0.65 -0.57 41.16
N GLU A 618 0.46 0.65 40.66
CA GLU A 618 1.13 1.89 41.07
C GLU A 618 0.67 2.40 42.44
N GLY A 619 -0.45 1.90 42.96
CA GLY A 619 -0.95 2.26 44.28
C GLY A 619 -1.78 3.53 44.29
N GLU A 620 -2.50 3.80 43.19
CA GLU A 620 -3.50 4.86 43.15
C GLU A 620 -4.56 4.67 44.25
N PRO A 621 -5.15 5.76 44.78
CA PRO A 621 -6.22 5.69 45.76
C PRO A 621 -7.41 4.82 45.29
N LEU A 622 -7.98 4.04 46.23
CA LEU A 622 -9.05 3.08 45.92
C LEU A 622 -10.26 3.74 45.26
N ASP A 623 -10.69 4.90 45.75
CA ASP A 623 -11.81 5.67 45.18
C ASP A 623 -11.55 6.02 43.71
N ARG A 624 -10.32 6.42 43.37
CA ARG A 624 -9.94 6.73 41.99
C ARG A 624 -9.97 5.50 41.09
N THR A 625 -9.43 4.38 41.56
CA THR A 625 -9.47 3.12 40.81
C THR A 625 -10.90 2.64 40.58
N LEU A 626 -11.75 2.66 41.61
CA LEU A 626 -13.15 2.27 41.50
C LEU A 626 -13.92 3.22 40.57
N GLU A 627 -13.62 4.52 40.57
CA GLU A 627 -14.18 5.48 39.61
C GLU A 627 -13.81 5.14 38.17
N MET A 628 -12.55 4.77 37.91
CA MET A 628 -12.12 4.32 36.58
C MET A 628 -12.90 3.08 36.12
N ILE A 629 -13.10 2.10 37.01
CA ILE A 629 -13.89 0.90 36.72
C ILE A 629 -15.34 1.27 36.36
N VAL A 630 -15.97 2.13 37.14
CA VAL A 630 -17.36 2.55 36.89
C VAL A 630 -17.48 3.30 35.56
N ARG A 631 -16.62 4.29 35.30
CA ARG A 631 -16.64 5.04 34.02
C ARG A 631 -16.42 4.14 32.81
N SER A 632 -15.54 3.14 32.95
CA SER A 632 -15.27 2.17 31.88
C SER A 632 -16.52 1.40 31.50
N ILE A 633 -17.33 0.99 32.49
CA ILE A 633 -18.58 0.28 32.24
C ILE A 633 -19.63 1.20 31.60
N GLU A 634 -19.75 2.44 32.10
CA GLU A 634 -20.69 3.44 31.54
C GLU A 634 -20.37 3.79 30.09
N GLU A 635 -19.08 3.79 29.71
CA GLU A 635 -18.64 4.06 28.34
C GLU A 635 -18.76 2.85 27.40
N LEU A 636 -18.58 1.63 27.91
CA LEU A 636 -18.56 0.40 27.10
C LEU A 636 -19.95 -0.23 26.90
N ILE A 637 -20.89 -0.01 27.83
CA ILE A 637 -22.26 -0.53 27.70
C ILE A 637 -23.12 0.39 26.83
N GLU A 638 -23.78 -0.19 25.83
CA GLU A 638 -24.73 0.53 25.00
C GLU A 638 -26.00 0.96 25.78
N GLY A 639 -26.47 2.18 25.51
CA GLY A 639 -27.80 2.63 25.93
C GLY A 639 -27.87 3.49 27.21
N ASP A 640 -26.89 4.37 27.42
CA ASP A 640 -26.87 5.36 28.53
C ASP A 640 -27.01 4.68 29.91
N ALA A 641 -26.18 3.65 30.10
CA ALA A 641 -26.09 2.91 31.35
C ALA A 641 -25.29 3.71 32.38
N LEU A 642 -25.74 3.63 33.63
CA LEU A 642 -25.05 4.20 34.79
C LEU A 642 -24.57 3.06 35.68
N ALA A 643 -23.50 3.25 36.45
CA ALA A 643 -23.02 2.21 37.35
C ALA A 643 -22.58 2.74 38.72
N SER A 644 -22.51 1.83 39.69
CA SER A 644 -22.05 2.12 41.04
C SER A 644 -21.35 0.93 41.67
N ILE A 645 -20.33 1.20 42.47
CA ILE A 645 -19.70 0.25 43.38
C ILE A 645 -19.99 0.68 44.81
N LEU A 646 -20.54 -0.23 45.59
CA LEU A 646 -20.75 -0.06 47.03
C LEU A 646 -19.80 -1.00 47.78
N LEU A 647 -19.09 -0.47 48.76
CA LEU A 647 -18.14 -1.20 49.61
C LEU A 647 -18.82 -1.66 50.89
N ARG A 648 -18.53 -2.89 51.30
CA ARG A 648 -19.04 -3.43 52.56
C ARG A 648 -18.28 -2.84 53.75
N SER A 649 -19.02 -2.40 54.76
CA SER A 649 -18.47 -1.89 56.02
C SER A 649 -17.68 -2.97 56.78
N PRO A 650 -16.70 -2.60 57.61
CA PRO A 650 -15.92 -3.55 58.40
C PRO A 650 -16.74 -4.39 59.38
N ASP A 651 -17.89 -3.89 59.86
CA ASP A 651 -18.81 -4.65 60.72
C ASP A 651 -19.70 -5.63 59.93
N GLY A 652 -19.60 -5.60 58.59
CA GLY A 652 -20.29 -6.48 57.67
C GLY A 652 -21.79 -6.22 57.51
N ARG A 653 -22.32 -5.12 58.08
CA ARG A 653 -23.77 -4.84 58.17
C ARG A 653 -24.29 -3.84 57.14
N ARG A 654 -23.43 -2.98 56.58
CA ARG A 654 -23.83 -1.90 55.68
C ARG A 654 -22.97 -1.83 54.42
N LEU A 655 -23.51 -1.17 53.40
CA LEU A 655 -22.87 -0.84 52.15
C LEU A 655 -22.71 0.68 52.03
N HIS A 656 -21.51 1.13 51.71
CA HIS A 656 -21.17 2.54 51.53
C HIS A 656 -20.74 2.83 50.10
N VAL A 657 -20.98 4.02 49.58
CA VAL A 657 -20.61 4.37 48.20
C VAL A 657 -19.09 4.38 48.06
N GLY A 658 -18.57 3.48 47.23
CA GLY A 658 -17.16 3.46 46.83
C GLY A 658 -16.93 4.32 45.59
N ALA A 659 -17.72 4.11 44.54
CA ALA A 659 -17.69 4.93 43.33
C ALA A 659 -19.05 4.97 42.63
N ALA A 660 -19.49 6.16 42.23
CA ALA A 660 -20.75 6.40 41.51
C ALA A 660 -20.74 7.78 40.80
N PRO A 661 -19.79 8.04 39.89
CA PRO A 661 -19.51 9.38 39.35
C PRO A 661 -20.65 9.99 38.53
N THR A 662 -21.43 9.17 37.82
CA THR A 662 -22.44 9.66 36.86
C THR A 662 -23.87 9.50 37.39
N LEU A 663 -24.05 8.82 38.54
CA LEU A 663 -25.33 8.77 39.22
C LEU A 663 -25.70 10.13 39.85
N PRO A 664 -27.00 10.46 39.95
CA PRO A 664 -27.44 11.68 40.62
C PRO A 664 -26.97 11.73 42.07
N VAL A 665 -26.49 12.90 42.52
CA VAL A 665 -26.00 13.10 43.89
C VAL A 665 -27.04 12.70 44.94
N ALA A 666 -28.30 13.10 44.76
CA ALA A 666 -29.40 12.74 45.64
C ALA A 666 -29.65 11.22 45.72
N TYR A 667 -29.32 10.49 44.65
CA TYR A 667 -29.38 9.02 44.64
C TYR A 667 -28.20 8.41 45.40
N ASN A 668 -26.99 8.93 45.20
CA ASN A 668 -25.79 8.48 45.93
C ASN A 668 -25.94 8.67 47.44
N GLU A 669 -26.49 9.80 47.89
CA GLU A 669 -26.77 10.06 49.31
C GLU A 669 -27.80 9.08 49.89
N ALA A 670 -28.77 8.64 49.08
CA ALA A 670 -29.82 7.72 49.54
C ALA A 670 -29.33 6.27 49.68
N ILE A 671 -28.31 5.87 48.93
CA ILE A 671 -27.74 4.51 48.96
C ILE A 671 -26.50 4.38 49.85
N ASP A 672 -25.90 5.48 50.30
CA ASP A 672 -24.78 5.45 51.23
C ASP A 672 -25.22 5.01 52.63
N GLY A 673 -24.58 3.97 53.17
CA GLY A 673 -24.95 3.37 54.46
C GLY A 673 -26.12 2.39 54.41
N LEU A 674 -26.45 1.86 53.23
CA LEU A 674 -27.52 0.88 53.01
C LEU A 674 -27.33 -0.38 53.87
N GLU A 675 -28.37 -0.81 54.58
CA GLU A 675 -28.34 -2.02 55.41
C GLU A 675 -28.41 -3.30 54.56
N ILE A 676 -27.56 -4.28 54.84
CA ILE A 676 -27.55 -5.56 54.15
C ILE A 676 -28.69 -6.44 54.69
N SER A 677 -29.75 -6.62 53.89
CA SER A 677 -30.89 -7.46 54.24
C SER A 677 -31.59 -8.03 53.00
N GLU A 678 -32.53 -8.95 53.19
CA GLU A 678 -33.26 -9.62 52.10
C GLU A 678 -34.10 -8.66 51.23
N ALA A 679 -34.46 -7.48 51.73
CA ALA A 679 -35.33 -6.51 51.06
C ALA A 679 -34.75 -5.08 51.02
N ALA A 680 -33.43 -4.93 50.83
CA ALA A 680 -32.73 -3.64 50.81
C ALA A 680 -32.27 -3.25 49.39
N GLY A 681 -33.20 -3.08 48.46
CA GLY A 681 -32.87 -2.77 47.06
C GLY A 681 -32.08 -3.88 46.36
N SER A 682 -31.64 -3.64 45.12
CA SER A 682 -30.85 -4.66 44.39
C SER A 682 -29.49 -4.94 45.04
N CYS A 683 -28.77 -3.89 45.47
CA CYS A 683 -27.43 -4.02 46.04
C CYS A 683 -27.42 -4.70 47.41
N GLY A 684 -28.25 -4.22 48.35
CA GLY A 684 -28.31 -4.79 49.71
C GLY A 684 -28.78 -6.25 49.70
N THR A 685 -29.77 -6.57 48.86
CA THR A 685 -30.25 -7.96 48.70
C THR A 685 -29.21 -8.86 48.02
N SER A 686 -28.44 -8.35 47.05
CA SER A 686 -27.37 -9.13 46.42
C SER A 686 -26.26 -9.47 47.42
N ALA A 687 -25.82 -8.50 48.23
CA ALA A 687 -24.86 -8.74 49.32
C ALA A 687 -25.38 -9.73 50.36
N TYR A 688 -26.67 -9.69 50.69
CA TYR A 688 -27.29 -10.63 51.64
C TYR A 688 -27.35 -12.06 51.09
N ARG A 689 -27.69 -12.22 49.80
CA ARG A 689 -27.85 -13.53 49.15
C ARG A 689 -26.55 -14.15 48.66
N GLY A 690 -25.48 -13.37 48.51
CA GLY A 690 -24.24 -13.82 47.88
C GLY A 690 -24.43 -14.20 46.40
N SER A 691 -25.38 -13.57 45.71
CA SER A 691 -25.70 -13.88 44.32
C SER A 691 -26.26 -12.68 43.56
N PRO A 692 -26.20 -12.67 42.22
CA PRO A 692 -26.72 -11.57 41.41
C PRO A 692 -28.23 -11.37 41.57
N VAL A 693 -28.66 -10.10 41.60
CA VAL A 693 -30.06 -9.68 41.64
C VAL A 693 -30.35 -8.83 40.41
N ILE A 694 -31.28 -9.28 39.56
CA ILE A 694 -31.67 -8.61 38.32
C ILE A 694 -33.10 -8.10 38.46
N VAL A 695 -33.28 -6.78 38.40
CA VAL A 695 -34.57 -6.10 38.39
C VAL A 695 -34.78 -5.47 37.01
N THR A 696 -35.67 -6.04 36.20
CA THR A 696 -35.92 -5.61 34.81
C THR A 696 -36.84 -4.39 34.71
N ASP A 697 -37.64 -4.11 35.74
CA ASP A 697 -38.35 -2.83 35.90
C ASP A 697 -38.42 -2.39 37.38
N THR A 698 -37.62 -1.38 37.74
CA THR A 698 -37.51 -0.81 39.10
C THR A 698 -38.82 -0.20 39.61
N LEU A 699 -39.74 0.19 38.72
CA LEU A 699 -41.01 0.79 39.12
C LEU A 699 -42.03 -0.25 39.58
N THR A 700 -41.84 -1.51 39.20
CA THR A 700 -42.79 -2.60 39.48
C THR A 700 -42.28 -3.60 40.52
N ASP A 701 -40.95 -3.73 40.64
CA ASP A 701 -40.36 -4.75 41.50
C ASP A 701 -40.50 -4.44 43.01
N PRO A 702 -40.87 -5.43 43.85
CA PRO A 702 -40.99 -5.26 45.30
C PRO A 702 -39.71 -4.82 46.00
N LEU A 703 -38.52 -5.21 45.51
CA LEU A 703 -37.24 -4.84 46.12
C LEU A 703 -36.96 -3.34 46.04
N TRP A 704 -37.62 -2.65 45.10
CA TRP A 704 -37.43 -1.22 44.85
C TRP A 704 -38.46 -0.32 45.53
N LEU A 705 -39.36 -0.87 46.37
CA LEU A 705 -40.40 -0.08 47.05
C LEU A 705 -39.86 1.16 47.78
N GLN A 706 -38.69 1.07 48.43
CA GLN A 706 -38.06 2.19 49.14
C GLN A 706 -37.44 3.23 48.21
N PHE A 707 -37.00 2.84 47.01
CA PHE A 707 -36.26 3.69 46.07
C PHE A 707 -37.09 4.09 44.84
N ARG A 708 -38.34 3.62 44.73
CA ARG A 708 -39.20 3.75 43.54
C ARG A 708 -39.38 5.18 43.07
N ASP A 709 -39.70 6.09 43.98
CA ASP A 709 -39.96 7.50 43.65
C ASP A 709 -38.67 8.19 43.16
N LEU A 710 -37.53 7.86 43.77
CA LEU A 710 -36.22 8.37 43.40
C LEU A 710 -35.74 7.80 42.06
N ALA A 711 -36.01 6.52 41.81
CA ALA A 711 -35.74 5.84 40.54
C ALA A 711 -36.57 6.44 39.39
N ALA A 712 -37.86 6.72 39.63
CA ALA A 712 -38.74 7.37 38.67
C ALA A 712 -38.28 8.79 38.32
N LEU A 713 -37.87 9.57 39.33
CA LEU A 713 -37.39 10.95 39.15
C LEU A 713 -36.15 11.03 38.26
N HIS A 714 -35.24 10.07 38.40
CA HIS A 714 -33.96 10.05 37.69
C HIS A 714 -33.92 9.09 36.49
N GLY A 715 -35.06 8.51 36.12
CA GLY A 715 -35.17 7.63 34.96
C GLY A 715 -34.41 6.30 35.09
N LEU A 716 -34.14 5.82 36.31
CA LEU A 716 -33.51 4.53 36.55
C LEU A 716 -34.58 3.44 36.43
N ARG A 717 -34.71 2.81 35.26
CA ARG A 717 -35.82 1.91 34.93
C ARG A 717 -35.52 0.44 35.11
N ALA A 718 -34.26 0.02 35.08
CA ALA A 718 -33.85 -1.33 35.44
C ALA A 718 -32.56 -1.26 36.24
N CYS A 719 -32.33 -2.25 37.10
CA CYS A 719 -31.10 -2.34 37.88
C CYS A 719 -30.65 -3.79 38.02
N TRP A 720 -29.38 -4.03 37.74
CA TRP A 720 -28.73 -5.29 37.98
C TRP A 720 -27.59 -5.10 38.97
N SER A 721 -27.59 -5.88 40.05
CA SER A 721 -26.54 -5.90 41.05
C SER A 721 -25.89 -7.27 41.14
N THR A 722 -24.58 -7.30 41.37
CA THR A 722 -23.79 -8.51 41.63
C THR A 722 -22.81 -8.27 42.77
N THR A 723 -22.36 -9.35 43.39
CA THR A 723 -21.36 -9.29 44.45
C THR A 723 -19.96 -9.02 43.89
N ILE A 724 -19.15 -8.34 44.69
CA ILE A 724 -17.70 -8.28 44.51
C ILE A 724 -17.14 -9.18 45.60
N ASP A 725 -16.58 -10.31 45.17
CA ASP A 725 -16.11 -11.37 46.07
C ASP A 725 -14.59 -11.34 46.13
N ALA A 726 -14.04 -11.33 47.34
CA ALA A 726 -12.60 -11.50 47.54
C ALA A 726 -12.17 -12.93 47.20
N THR A 727 -10.86 -13.12 47.03
CA THR A 727 -10.25 -14.45 46.75
C THR A 727 -10.64 -15.55 47.75
N ASN A 728 -11.00 -15.19 48.98
CA ASN A 728 -11.43 -16.11 50.04
C ASN A 728 -12.95 -16.43 50.01
N GLY A 729 -13.72 -15.89 49.06
CA GLY A 729 -15.16 -16.04 48.95
C GLY A 729 -15.98 -15.09 49.83
N GLU A 730 -15.36 -14.12 50.49
CA GLU A 730 -16.05 -13.07 51.24
C GLU A 730 -16.60 -11.99 50.31
N VAL A 731 -17.88 -11.64 50.46
CA VAL A 731 -18.46 -10.47 49.79
C VAL A 731 -17.86 -9.20 50.38
N VAL A 732 -17.02 -8.49 49.60
CA VAL A 732 -16.36 -7.24 50.00
C VAL A 732 -17.09 -5.99 49.51
N GLY A 733 -18.03 -6.15 48.57
CA GLY A 733 -18.86 -5.08 48.05
C GLY A 733 -19.90 -5.58 47.06
N THR A 734 -20.59 -4.65 46.40
CA THR A 734 -21.52 -4.95 45.31
C THR A 734 -21.33 -3.98 44.17
N PHE A 735 -21.42 -4.49 42.95
CA PHE A 735 -21.43 -3.72 41.72
C PHE A 735 -22.86 -3.64 41.19
N ALA A 736 -23.30 -2.48 40.73
CA ALA A 736 -24.63 -2.32 40.14
C ALA A 736 -24.61 -1.50 38.85
N ILE A 737 -25.45 -1.90 37.90
CA ILE A 737 -25.74 -1.18 36.65
C ILE A 737 -27.20 -0.75 36.65
N TYR A 738 -27.45 0.44 36.15
CA TYR A 738 -28.78 1.03 35.96
C TYR A 738 -29.00 1.34 34.49
N TYR A 739 -30.17 0.98 33.97
CA TYR A 739 -30.58 1.29 32.60
C TYR A 739 -31.75 2.27 32.58
N ARG A 740 -31.81 3.12 31.55
CA ARG A 740 -32.91 4.07 31.37
C ARG A 740 -34.19 3.48 30.77
N GLN A 741 -34.13 2.24 30.32
CA GLN A 741 -35.28 1.50 29.80
C GLN A 741 -35.42 0.16 30.53
N PRO A 742 -36.65 -0.37 30.68
CA PRO A 742 -36.85 -1.71 31.22
C PRO A 742 -36.15 -2.77 30.35
N ARG A 743 -35.07 -3.36 30.87
CA ARG A 743 -34.33 -4.44 30.21
C ARG A 743 -33.57 -5.30 31.22
N GLY A 744 -33.25 -6.53 30.80
CA GLY A 744 -32.25 -7.35 31.48
C GLY A 744 -30.85 -7.17 30.87
N PRO A 745 -29.79 -7.66 31.54
CA PRO A 745 -28.44 -7.62 31.00
C PRO A 745 -28.26 -8.57 29.80
N SER A 746 -27.51 -8.10 28.80
CA SER A 746 -27.08 -8.89 27.65
C SER A 746 -25.99 -9.91 28.06
N ALA A 747 -25.58 -10.79 27.15
CA ALA A 747 -24.45 -11.69 27.41
C ALA A 747 -23.12 -10.94 27.54
N GLU A 748 -22.94 -9.87 26.75
CA GLU A 748 -21.76 -8.99 26.80
C GLU A 748 -21.73 -8.16 28.09
N ASP A 749 -22.88 -7.62 28.52
CA ASP A 749 -23.02 -6.93 29.81
C ASP A 749 -22.55 -7.83 30.96
N ARG A 750 -22.86 -9.14 30.89
CA ARG A 750 -22.44 -10.13 31.89
C ARG A 750 -20.94 -10.32 31.97
N GLN A 751 -20.30 -10.55 30.82
CA GLN A 751 -18.86 -10.77 30.76
C GLN A 751 -18.06 -9.53 31.18
N LEU A 752 -18.51 -8.33 30.77
CA LEU A 752 -17.85 -7.09 31.13
C LEU A 752 -17.90 -6.84 32.64
N VAL A 753 -19.07 -7.02 33.27
CA VAL A 753 -19.20 -6.86 34.72
C VAL A 753 -18.37 -7.88 35.47
N GLU A 754 -18.37 -9.15 35.05
CA GLU A 754 -17.58 -10.20 35.70
C GLU A 754 -16.10 -9.78 35.76
N LEU A 755 -15.50 -9.40 34.63
CA LEU A 755 -14.12 -8.90 34.56
C LEU A 755 -13.89 -7.67 35.47
N MET A 756 -14.82 -6.71 35.48
CA MET A 756 -14.69 -5.48 36.25
C MET A 756 -14.89 -5.70 37.75
N THR A 757 -15.74 -6.66 38.14
CA THR A 757 -15.93 -7.06 39.54
C THR A 757 -14.72 -7.81 40.08
N GLU A 758 -14.09 -8.69 39.28
CA GLU A 758 -12.81 -9.31 39.64
C GLU A 758 -11.71 -8.26 39.82
N THR A 759 -11.65 -7.28 38.91
CA THR A 759 -10.69 -6.17 38.99
C THR A 759 -10.92 -5.32 40.24
N ALA A 760 -12.18 -5.01 40.55
CA ALA A 760 -12.55 -4.28 41.76
C ALA A 760 -12.21 -5.05 43.03
N ALA A 761 -12.40 -6.38 43.05
CA ALA A 761 -12.00 -7.23 44.18
C ALA A 761 -10.50 -7.12 44.46
N VAL A 762 -9.67 -7.22 43.41
CA VAL A 762 -8.20 -7.05 43.52
C VAL A 762 -7.83 -5.68 44.09
N ALA A 763 -8.48 -4.60 43.60
CA ALA A 763 -8.24 -3.25 44.10
C ALA A 763 -8.59 -3.12 45.59
N ILE A 764 -9.76 -3.64 45.99
CA ILE A 764 -10.24 -3.59 47.38
C ILE A 764 -9.37 -4.43 48.31
N GLU A 765 -8.98 -5.64 47.91
CA GLU A 765 -8.10 -6.51 48.71
C GLU A 765 -6.71 -5.89 48.91
N ARG A 766 -6.16 -5.27 47.86
CA ARG A 766 -4.88 -4.54 47.95
C ARG A 766 -4.99 -3.37 48.94
N ASP A 767 -6.02 -2.52 48.84
CA ASP A 767 -6.21 -1.38 49.74
C ASP A 767 -6.41 -1.85 51.20
N ARG A 768 -7.24 -2.88 51.43
CA ARG A 768 -7.41 -3.49 52.76
C ARG A 768 -6.08 -3.99 53.32
N THR A 769 -5.28 -4.67 52.50
CA THR A 769 -3.96 -5.20 52.90
C THR A 769 -2.98 -4.07 53.22
N ALA A 770 -2.95 -3.02 52.38
CA ALA A 770 -2.11 -1.85 52.60
C ALA A 770 -2.47 -1.15 53.92
N ARG A 771 -3.76 -0.88 54.17
CA ARG A 771 -4.24 -0.26 55.43
C ARG A 771 -4.06 -1.15 56.65
N ALA A 772 -4.12 -2.46 56.51
CA ALA A 772 -3.83 -3.39 57.60
C ALA A 772 -2.34 -3.35 57.96
N ARG A 773 -1.47 -3.34 56.95
CA ARG A 773 -0.02 -3.24 57.11
C ARG A 773 0.40 -1.90 57.73
N GLU A 774 -0.20 -0.80 57.28
CA GLU A 774 0.04 0.54 57.84
C GLU A 774 -0.30 0.60 59.34
N ARG A 775 -1.47 0.09 59.74
CA ARG A 775 -1.86 0.02 61.16
C ARG A 775 -0.90 -0.82 62.00
N GLN A 776 -0.40 -1.95 61.47
CA GLN A 776 0.57 -2.78 62.17
C GLN A 776 1.90 -2.05 62.40
N PHE A 777 2.36 -1.28 61.41
CA PHE A 777 3.59 -0.50 61.56
C PHE A 777 3.44 0.66 62.54
N ASP A 778 2.31 1.38 62.49
CA ASP A 778 2.01 2.43 63.46
C ASP A 778 1.96 1.89 64.90
N GLU A 779 1.35 0.73 65.11
CA GLU A 779 1.32 0.06 66.42
C GLU A 779 2.72 -0.37 66.87
N MET A 780 3.54 -0.90 65.96
CA MET A 780 4.91 -1.31 66.26
C MET A 780 5.80 -0.09 66.60
N GLN A 781 5.71 1.01 65.86
CA GLN A 781 6.43 2.26 66.13
C GLN A 781 6.08 2.81 67.52
N ARG A 782 4.78 2.87 67.86
CA ARG A 782 4.32 3.33 69.17
C ARG A 782 4.81 2.47 70.33
N SER A 783 5.15 1.20 70.08
CA SER A 783 5.68 0.30 71.10
C SER A 783 7.16 0.53 71.42
N LEU A 784 7.93 1.09 70.47
CA LEU A 784 9.37 1.33 70.61
C LEU A 784 9.69 2.60 71.38
N LEU A 785 8.81 3.60 71.32
CA LEU A 785 8.93 4.86 72.04
C LEU A 785 8.26 4.80 73.43
N PRO A 786 8.67 5.64 74.39
CA PRO A 786 8.00 5.73 75.69
C PRO A 786 6.56 6.25 75.53
N ARG A 787 5.60 5.57 76.16
CA ARG A 787 4.18 5.99 76.16
C ARG A 787 3.96 7.39 76.74
N ALA A 788 4.82 7.79 77.66
CA ALA A 788 4.90 9.13 78.24
C ALA A 788 6.33 9.37 78.75
N LEU A 789 6.82 10.59 78.61
CA LEU A 789 8.08 11.01 79.21
C LEU A 789 7.96 11.10 80.73
N ALA A 790 9.04 10.79 81.44
CA ALA A 790 9.08 10.96 82.88
C ALA A 790 9.11 12.45 83.26
N ARG A 791 8.39 12.82 84.32
CA ARG A 791 8.42 14.20 84.85
C ARG A 791 9.68 14.39 85.66
N VAL A 792 10.47 15.39 85.30
CA VAL A 792 11.71 15.78 85.98
C VAL A 792 11.41 17.04 86.81
N PRO A 793 11.36 16.97 88.15
CA PRO A 793 11.08 18.15 88.98
C PRO A 793 12.11 19.25 88.72
N GLY A 794 11.66 20.49 88.52
CA GLY A 794 12.56 21.63 88.24
C GLY A 794 13.07 21.70 86.79
N MET A 795 12.54 20.87 85.89
CA MET A 795 12.80 20.97 84.45
C MET A 795 11.54 20.81 83.61
N GLU A 796 11.41 21.65 82.58
CA GLU A 796 10.44 21.45 81.52
C GLU A 796 11.01 20.48 80.49
N VAL A 797 10.28 19.39 80.22
CA VAL A 797 10.67 18.38 79.22
C VAL A 797 9.56 18.22 78.19
N ALA A 798 9.92 18.23 76.92
CA ALA A 798 9.05 17.83 75.84
C ALA A 798 9.81 16.92 74.87
N ALA A 799 9.09 16.04 74.17
CA ALA A 799 9.64 15.27 73.06
C ALA A 799 8.59 15.10 71.97
N SER A 800 9.06 14.81 70.77
CA SER A 800 8.20 14.48 69.65
C SER A 800 8.89 13.50 68.71
N PHE A 801 8.06 12.76 67.98
CA PHE A 801 8.49 11.85 66.94
C PHE A 801 7.64 12.06 65.69
N HIS A 802 8.30 12.21 64.54
CA HIS A 802 7.64 12.37 63.26
C HIS A 802 8.17 11.34 62.27
N PRO A 803 7.33 10.42 61.76
CA PRO A 803 7.78 9.41 60.83
C PRO A 803 8.23 10.02 59.48
N GLY A 804 9.28 9.44 58.90
CA GLY A 804 9.88 9.79 57.61
C GLY A 804 9.07 9.32 56.42
N THR A 805 8.64 8.06 56.46
CA THR A 805 7.84 7.41 55.42
C THR A 805 6.41 7.23 55.90
N ARG A 806 5.43 7.36 54.98
CA ARG A 806 4.00 7.12 55.26
C ARG A 806 3.76 5.64 55.57
N GLY A 807 3.99 5.24 56.81
CA GLY A 807 3.44 4.05 57.46
C GLY A 807 3.74 2.71 56.79
N LEU A 808 4.76 2.61 55.94
CA LEU A 808 5.10 1.35 55.26
C LEU A 808 6.24 0.59 55.93
N GLU A 809 6.97 1.21 56.85
CA GLU A 809 8.10 0.65 57.58
C GLU A 809 8.22 1.29 58.98
N VAL A 810 8.93 0.61 59.89
CA VAL A 810 9.18 1.10 61.26
C VAL A 810 10.47 1.91 61.27
N GLY A 811 10.43 3.05 61.93
CA GLY A 811 11.52 4.00 62.01
C GLY A 811 12.63 3.60 62.99
N GLY A 812 13.84 4.07 62.70
CA GLY A 812 15.05 3.83 63.51
C GLY A 812 15.24 4.84 64.64
N ASP A 813 14.62 6.01 64.52
CA ASP A 813 14.73 7.12 65.47
C ASP A 813 14.02 6.85 66.80
N PHE A 814 14.69 7.13 67.91
CA PHE A 814 14.14 6.93 69.24
C PHE A 814 14.65 7.90 70.29
N TYR A 815 13.88 8.02 71.38
CA TYR A 815 14.30 8.68 72.61
C TYR A 815 13.76 7.95 73.84
N ASP A 816 14.39 8.14 74.99
CA ASP A 816 13.90 7.72 76.31
C ASP A 816 14.41 8.68 77.39
N LEU A 817 13.63 8.84 78.45
CA LEU A 817 13.96 9.62 79.64
C LEU A 817 13.42 8.88 80.87
N PHE A 818 14.30 8.58 81.81
CA PHE A 818 13.99 7.70 82.92
C PHE A 818 14.74 8.06 84.20
N PRO A 819 14.15 7.79 85.38
CA PRO A 819 14.82 8.03 86.65
C PRO A 819 15.90 6.95 86.89
N ILE A 820 17.04 7.34 87.46
CA ILE A 820 18.09 6.42 87.88
C ILE A 820 18.07 6.28 89.40
N GLU A 821 18.18 7.39 90.11
CA GLU A 821 18.17 7.51 91.57
C GLU A 821 17.64 8.89 91.97
N GLU A 822 17.52 9.17 93.28
CA GLU A 822 16.98 10.45 93.75
C GLU A 822 17.81 11.64 93.21
N GLY A 823 17.14 12.60 92.58
CA GLY A 823 17.78 13.76 91.96
C GLY A 823 18.53 13.50 90.65
N THR A 824 18.55 12.25 90.14
CA THR A 824 19.34 11.86 88.96
C THR A 824 18.50 11.13 87.89
N TRP A 825 18.62 11.58 86.65
CA TRP A 825 17.87 11.12 85.50
C TRP A 825 18.80 10.70 84.36
N GLY A 826 18.43 9.65 83.63
CA GLY A 826 19.11 9.21 82.42
C GLY A 826 18.23 9.51 81.21
N PHE A 827 18.85 9.95 80.12
CA PHE A 827 18.17 10.06 78.82
C PHE A 827 19.04 9.51 77.70
N VAL A 828 18.36 9.05 76.66
CA VAL A 828 18.99 8.62 75.41
C VAL A 828 18.17 9.13 74.24
N ILE A 829 18.85 9.58 73.20
CA ILE A 829 18.28 9.86 71.89
C ILE A 829 19.21 9.28 70.85
N GLY A 830 18.66 8.67 69.82
CA GLY A 830 19.47 8.03 68.81
C GLY A 830 18.69 7.71 67.55
N ASP A 831 19.46 7.35 66.54
CA ASP A 831 19.03 6.92 65.23
C ASP A 831 19.67 5.54 64.94
N VAL A 832 18.89 4.63 64.39
CA VAL A 832 19.35 3.33 63.91
C VAL A 832 19.27 3.31 62.40
N CYS A 833 20.41 3.01 61.76
CA CYS A 833 20.51 3.06 60.30
C CYS A 833 19.53 2.11 59.60
N GLY A 834 18.65 2.71 58.80
CA GLY A 834 17.65 2.03 57.97
C GLY A 834 16.34 1.76 58.70
N HIS A 835 15.44 1.05 58.03
CA HIS A 835 14.04 0.92 58.42
C HIS A 835 13.59 -0.54 58.54
N GLY A 836 12.47 -0.78 59.21
CA GLY A 836 11.83 -2.09 59.31
C GLY A 836 12.18 -2.88 60.57
N ALA A 837 11.93 -4.19 60.55
CA ALA A 837 11.95 -5.03 61.75
C ALA A 837 13.34 -5.13 62.42
N GLU A 838 14.42 -5.10 61.65
CA GLU A 838 15.80 -5.13 62.18
C GLU A 838 16.16 -3.81 62.87
N ALA A 839 15.78 -2.66 62.27
CA ALA A 839 15.96 -1.35 62.87
C ALA A 839 15.13 -1.22 64.16
N ALA A 840 13.90 -1.72 64.17
CA ALA A 840 13.06 -1.83 65.36
C ALA A 840 13.72 -2.65 66.48
N ALA A 841 14.31 -3.81 66.13
CA ALA A 841 15.00 -4.67 67.10
C ALA A 841 16.25 -3.99 67.66
N ALA A 842 17.07 -3.38 66.81
CA ALA A 842 18.26 -2.63 67.22
C ALA A 842 17.90 -1.41 68.09
N THR A 843 16.82 -0.69 67.75
CA THR A 843 16.26 0.40 68.56
C THR A 843 15.88 -0.08 69.95
N ALA A 844 15.14 -1.19 70.04
CA ALA A 844 14.78 -1.80 71.31
C ALA A 844 16.01 -2.22 72.13
N ILE A 845 17.01 -2.85 71.49
CA ILE A 845 18.27 -3.25 72.13
C ILE A 845 19.00 -2.02 72.68
N ALA A 846 19.19 -0.98 71.87
CA ALA A 846 19.92 0.23 72.26
C ALA A 846 19.25 0.93 73.45
N ARG A 847 17.95 1.20 73.34
CA ARG A 847 17.17 1.89 74.37
C ARG A 847 17.11 1.11 75.68
N HIS A 848 16.78 -0.18 75.62
CA HIS A 848 16.65 -0.99 76.83
C HIS A 848 18.00 -1.29 77.48
N THR A 849 19.08 -1.44 76.71
CA THR A 849 20.43 -1.61 77.25
C THR A 849 20.90 -0.35 77.96
N ALA A 850 20.73 0.82 77.33
CA ALA A 850 21.09 2.10 77.95
C ALA A 850 20.38 2.26 79.31
N ARG A 851 19.06 2.03 79.34
CA ARG A 851 18.25 2.09 80.56
C ARG A 851 18.67 1.09 81.63
N ALA A 852 18.95 -0.16 81.25
CA ALA A 852 19.33 -1.21 82.18
C ALA A 852 20.73 -0.99 82.80
N VAL A 853 21.69 -0.53 82.00
CA VAL A 853 23.08 -0.31 82.41
C VAL A 853 23.24 0.98 83.23
N ALA A 854 22.47 2.02 82.90
CA ALA A 854 22.47 3.31 83.61
C ALA A 854 22.21 3.20 85.13
N LEU A 855 21.51 2.15 85.56
CA LEU A 855 21.24 1.88 86.99
C LEU A 855 22.49 1.45 87.77
N ARG A 856 23.54 0.99 87.08
CA ARG A 856 24.76 0.44 87.71
C ARG A 856 26.03 1.18 87.31
N GLU A 857 25.96 1.95 86.23
CA GLU A 857 27.09 2.65 85.66
C GLU A 857 26.86 4.17 85.68
N ALA A 858 27.79 4.88 86.33
CA ALA A 858 27.67 6.32 86.52
C ALA A 858 28.20 7.11 85.32
N ILE A 859 29.16 6.55 84.58
CA ILE A 859 29.89 7.26 83.52
C ILE A 859 29.14 7.05 82.18
N PRO A 860 28.62 8.11 81.54
CA PRO A 860 27.90 8.03 80.26
C PRO A 860 28.65 7.27 79.16
N GLY A 861 29.97 7.45 79.06
CA GLY A 861 30.79 6.73 78.07
C GLY A 861 30.75 5.22 78.23
N ASN A 862 30.70 4.70 79.46
CA ASN A 862 30.63 3.27 79.75
C ASN A 862 29.23 2.71 79.42
N VAL A 863 28.17 3.51 79.59
CA VAL A 863 26.81 3.13 79.18
C VAL A 863 26.72 2.96 77.66
N LEU A 864 27.28 3.91 76.89
CA LEU A 864 27.36 3.79 75.43
C LEU A 864 28.24 2.61 74.99
N ALA A 865 29.34 2.31 75.69
CA ALA A 865 30.15 1.13 75.42
C ALA A 865 29.35 -0.18 75.61
N ALA A 866 28.48 -0.25 76.62
CA ALA A 866 27.60 -1.40 76.82
C ALA A 866 26.50 -1.52 75.75
N VAL A 867 25.95 -0.38 75.30
CA VAL A 867 25.01 -0.34 74.17
C VAL A 867 25.68 -0.82 72.88
N HIS A 868 26.91 -0.36 72.62
CA HIS A 868 27.72 -0.84 71.50
C HIS A 868 27.92 -2.35 71.56
N ASP A 869 28.34 -2.88 72.71
CA ASP A 869 28.57 -4.32 72.89
C ASP A 869 27.29 -5.14 72.65
N ALA A 870 26.14 -4.65 73.11
CA ALA A 870 24.86 -5.30 72.90
C ALA A 870 24.46 -5.32 71.42
N LEU A 871 24.63 -4.21 70.70
CA LEU A 871 24.37 -4.11 69.26
C LEU A 871 25.36 -4.96 68.45
N TYR A 872 26.66 -4.86 68.74
CA TYR A 872 27.72 -5.60 68.04
C TYR A 872 27.56 -7.12 68.16
N ARG A 873 27.02 -7.61 69.29
CA ARG A 873 26.76 -9.05 69.52
C ARG A 873 25.39 -9.52 69.06
N SER A 874 24.50 -8.60 68.66
CA SER A 874 23.13 -8.94 68.27
C SER A 874 23.00 -9.60 66.90
N GLU A 875 24.11 -9.72 66.14
CA GLU A 875 24.16 -10.19 64.74
C GLU A 875 23.25 -9.39 63.78
N LEU A 876 22.66 -8.27 64.23
CA LEU A 876 21.95 -7.33 63.39
C LEU A 876 22.98 -6.54 62.57
N ASP A 877 22.86 -6.56 61.23
CA ASP A 877 23.74 -5.80 60.32
C ASP A 877 23.35 -4.31 60.27
N ARG A 878 23.26 -3.69 61.45
CA ARG A 878 22.75 -2.34 61.68
C ARG A 878 23.64 -1.61 62.68
N PHE A 879 23.90 -0.34 62.41
CA PHE A 879 24.60 0.54 63.35
C PHE A 879 23.64 1.59 63.90
N CYS A 880 24.00 2.14 65.05
CA CYS A 880 23.23 3.15 65.74
C CYS A 880 24.11 4.37 66.03
N THR A 881 23.55 5.56 65.90
CA THR A 881 24.10 6.77 66.49
C THR A 881 23.25 7.12 67.70
N ALA A 882 23.86 7.43 68.85
CA ALA A 882 23.09 7.88 70.00
C ALA A 882 23.88 8.81 70.91
N ILE A 883 23.16 9.70 71.59
CA ILE A 883 23.64 10.43 72.76
C ILE A 883 23.00 9.78 73.98
N TYR A 884 23.84 9.46 74.97
CA TYR A 884 23.37 9.14 76.30
C TYR A 884 23.83 10.22 77.28
N GLY A 885 22.90 10.68 78.11
CA GLY A 885 23.14 11.70 79.11
C GLY A 885 22.67 11.32 80.49
N ARG A 886 23.42 11.74 81.49
CA ARG A 886 23.07 11.67 82.91
C ARG A 886 22.91 13.09 83.44
N LEU A 887 21.73 13.38 83.96
CA LEU A 887 21.34 14.67 84.50
C LEU A 887 21.22 14.55 86.01
N HIS A 888 21.94 15.39 86.75
CA HIS A 888 21.86 15.51 88.20
C HIS A 888 21.40 16.92 88.59
N LEU A 889 20.30 17.00 89.33
CA LEU A 889 19.70 18.27 89.73
C LEU A 889 20.17 18.67 91.13
N THR A 890 20.65 19.91 91.26
CA THR A 890 20.99 20.56 92.53
C THR A 890 20.01 21.69 92.82
N GLU A 891 20.14 22.35 93.98
CA GLU A 891 19.27 23.46 94.37
C GLU A 891 19.40 24.70 93.46
N THR A 892 20.50 24.85 92.72
CA THR A 892 20.81 26.06 91.93
C THR A 892 21.14 25.80 90.46
N ALA A 893 21.48 24.57 90.08
CA ALA A 893 21.90 24.23 88.72
C ALA A 893 21.60 22.77 88.37
N ALA A 894 21.57 22.46 87.07
CA ALA A 894 21.51 21.10 86.57
C ALA A 894 22.89 20.69 86.00
N HIS A 895 23.52 19.70 86.62
CA HIS A 895 24.77 19.13 86.12
C HIS A 895 24.47 18.04 85.11
N LEU A 896 25.03 18.17 83.92
CA LEU A 896 24.80 17.29 82.80
C LEU A 896 26.10 16.61 82.38
N ALA A 897 26.14 15.29 82.41
CA ALA A 897 27.21 14.49 81.84
C ALA A 897 26.71 13.79 80.57
N LEU A 898 27.38 14.01 79.43
CA LEU A 898 26.99 13.48 78.12
C LEU A 898 28.10 12.60 77.54
N ALA A 899 27.71 11.55 76.82
CA ALA A 899 28.58 10.87 75.86
C ALA A 899 27.88 10.79 74.51
N ASN A 900 28.64 10.95 73.43
CA ASN A 900 28.14 10.93 72.07
C ASN A 900 28.74 9.77 71.27
N GLY A 901 27.89 8.87 70.77
CA GLY A 901 28.24 7.74 69.91
C GLY A 901 27.97 8.00 68.43
N GLY A 902 28.53 9.09 67.89
CA GLY A 902 28.45 9.45 66.47
C GLY A 902 27.15 10.12 66.03
N HIS A 903 26.34 10.59 66.97
CA HIS A 903 25.06 11.27 66.75
C HIS A 903 25.25 12.79 66.56
N PRO A 904 24.32 13.52 65.92
CA PRO A 904 24.36 14.97 65.85
C PRO A 904 24.51 15.61 67.23
N ALA A 905 25.42 16.58 67.34
CA ALA A 905 25.71 17.25 68.60
C ALA A 905 24.48 18.02 69.13
N PRO A 906 24.23 18.01 70.46
CA PRO A 906 23.10 18.71 71.04
C PRO A 906 23.33 20.22 71.01
N MET A 907 22.25 20.98 70.86
CA MET A 907 22.26 22.45 70.91
C MET A 907 21.90 22.93 72.31
N ILE A 908 22.78 23.72 72.92
CA ILE A 908 22.57 24.33 74.23
C ILE A 908 22.25 25.80 74.01
N LEU A 909 21.01 26.18 74.31
CA LEU A 909 20.53 27.55 74.28
C LEU A 909 20.61 28.13 75.69
N ARG A 910 21.52 29.08 75.90
CA ARG A 910 21.66 29.79 77.16
C ARG A 910 20.55 30.82 77.34
N ALA A 911 20.24 31.15 78.60
CA ALA A 911 19.24 32.16 78.93
C ALA A 911 19.52 33.56 78.33
N ASP A 912 20.79 33.88 78.04
CA ASP A 912 21.20 35.13 77.39
C ASP A 912 21.07 35.11 75.85
N GLY A 913 20.61 33.99 75.29
CA GLY A 913 20.44 33.77 73.85
C GLY A 913 21.70 33.30 73.13
N THR A 914 22.77 32.99 73.85
CA THR A 914 23.95 32.34 73.25
C THR A 914 23.66 30.86 72.95
N LEU A 915 24.24 30.36 71.86
CA LEU A 915 24.07 28.98 71.41
C LEU A 915 25.43 28.28 71.46
N GLU A 916 25.51 27.20 72.23
CA GLU A 916 26.69 26.35 72.38
C GLU A 916 26.38 24.96 71.83
N SER A 917 27.40 24.28 71.29
CA SER A 917 27.31 22.89 70.85
C SER A 917 28.63 22.20 71.20
N PRO A 918 28.63 21.10 71.98
CA PRO A 918 29.86 20.37 72.26
C PRO A 918 30.36 19.67 70.98
N GLU A 919 31.59 19.96 70.53
CA GLU A 919 32.15 19.48 69.25
C GLU A 919 32.57 17.98 69.24
N GLU A 920 32.33 17.23 70.31
CA GLU A 920 32.87 15.87 70.46
C GLU A 920 31.98 14.80 69.81
N HIS A 921 32.57 14.04 68.88
CA HIS A 921 31.94 12.91 68.19
C HIS A 921 32.69 11.62 68.53
N GLY A 922 32.03 10.66 69.16
CA GLY A 922 32.53 9.29 69.32
C GLY A 922 32.26 8.40 68.09
N PRO A 923 32.79 7.17 68.06
CA PRO A 923 32.53 6.23 66.96
C PRO A 923 31.05 5.79 66.92
N LEU A 924 30.58 5.29 65.78
CA LEU A 924 29.23 4.71 65.65
C LEU A 924 29.06 3.49 66.59
N LEU A 925 27.87 3.28 67.12
CA LEU A 925 27.54 2.12 67.95
C LEU A 925 27.24 0.91 67.06
N GLY A 926 27.77 -0.26 67.44
CA GLY A 926 27.56 -1.53 66.74
C GLY A 926 28.52 -1.82 65.58
N VAL A 927 29.42 -0.88 65.20
CA VAL A 927 30.32 -1.01 64.03
C VAL A 927 31.76 -0.57 64.38
N LEU A 928 32.75 -1.02 63.58
CA LEU A 928 34.18 -0.62 63.55
C LEU A 928 35.16 -1.18 64.61
N SER A 929 34.76 -1.53 65.83
CA SER A 929 35.71 -2.03 66.85
C SER A 929 35.04 -2.89 67.95
N PRO A 930 35.66 -3.98 68.43
CA PRO A 930 35.14 -4.76 69.56
C PRO A 930 35.28 -4.06 70.93
N THR A 931 36.04 -2.96 71.03
CA THR A 931 36.20 -2.18 72.26
C THR A 931 36.29 -0.68 71.94
N PRO A 932 35.16 -0.01 71.64
CA PRO A 932 35.15 1.44 71.44
C PRO A 932 35.36 2.19 72.77
N SER A 933 35.75 3.45 72.66
CA SER A 933 35.84 4.37 73.80
C SER A 933 35.02 5.61 73.49
N TYR A 934 34.16 6.00 74.43
CA TYR A 934 33.28 7.16 74.34
C TYR A 934 33.67 8.16 75.42
N ARG A 935 34.08 9.36 75.01
CA ARG A 935 34.45 10.42 75.96
C ARG A 935 33.19 11.00 76.60
N THR A 936 33.27 11.25 77.91
CA THR A 936 32.22 11.94 78.65
C THR A 936 32.56 13.43 78.76
N VAL A 937 31.59 14.28 78.44
CA VAL A 937 31.65 15.74 78.57
C VAL A 937 30.73 16.15 79.72
N GLU A 938 31.22 16.98 80.63
CA GLU A 938 30.45 17.54 81.73
C GLU A 938 30.12 19.00 81.44
N LEU A 939 28.87 19.38 81.71
CA LEU A 939 28.29 20.68 81.45
C LEU A 939 27.41 21.08 82.63
N GLU A 940 27.25 22.38 82.85
CA GLU A 940 26.34 22.93 83.83
C GLU A 940 25.29 23.79 83.11
N LEU A 941 24.01 23.55 83.43
CA LEU A 941 22.87 24.30 82.90
C LEU A 941 22.27 25.14 84.03
N GLU A 942 22.18 26.46 83.79
CA GLU A 942 21.61 27.41 84.71
C GLU A 942 20.10 27.59 84.46
N ALA A 943 19.42 28.31 85.36
CA ALA A 943 18.01 28.61 85.25
C ALA A 943 17.69 29.32 83.92
N GLY A 944 16.77 28.74 83.13
CA GLY A 944 16.40 29.25 81.81
C GLY A 944 17.19 28.67 80.64
N ASP A 945 18.31 27.97 80.89
CA ASP A 945 19.05 27.25 79.85
C ASP A 945 18.22 26.07 79.33
N ALA A 946 18.32 25.81 78.02
CA ALA A 946 17.68 24.70 77.35
C ALA A 946 18.69 23.87 76.56
N ILE A 947 18.54 22.55 76.57
CA ILE A 947 19.22 21.63 75.68
C ILE A 947 18.21 21.05 74.69
N VAL A 948 18.53 21.16 73.41
CA VAL A 948 17.75 20.63 72.30
C VAL A 948 18.56 19.53 71.64
N MET A 949 18.00 18.33 71.65
CA MET A 949 18.54 17.18 70.93
C MET A 949 17.61 16.78 69.82
N TYR A 950 18.19 16.33 68.73
CA TYR A 950 17.48 16.00 67.51
C TYR A 950 18.25 14.94 66.73
N THR A 951 17.53 14.17 65.94
CA THR A 951 18.09 13.26 64.96
C THR A 951 18.38 14.00 63.65
N ASP A 952 19.24 13.44 62.81
CA ASP A 952 19.73 14.07 61.59
C ASP A 952 18.62 14.35 60.56
N GLY A 953 17.51 13.61 60.58
CA GLY A 953 16.33 13.91 59.77
C GLY A 953 15.77 15.34 59.94
N LEU A 954 16.00 15.99 61.09
CA LEU A 954 15.70 17.43 61.26
C LEU A 954 16.61 18.32 60.39
N ILE A 955 17.90 17.98 60.30
CA ILE A 955 18.91 18.70 59.50
C ILE A 955 18.73 18.37 58.01
N GLU A 956 18.42 17.13 57.65
CA GLU A 956 18.25 16.76 56.25
C GLU A 956 17.06 17.47 55.59
N ARG A 957 15.95 17.61 56.30
CA ARG A 957 14.77 18.36 55.84
C ARG A 957 14.99 19.88 55.82
N ASN A 958 16.01 20.35 56.53
CA ASN A 958 16.36 21.76 56.63
C ASN A 958 17.89 21.92 56.61
N PRO A 959 18.54 21.92 55.42
CA PRO A 959 20.00 21.83 55.25
C PRO A 959 20.77 23.09 55.68
N LEU A 960 20.19 23.90 56.56
CA LEU A 960 20.75 25.12 57.13
C LEU A 960 21.59 24.72 58.36
N LEU A 961 22.91 24.69 58.17
CA LEU A 961 23.92 24.39 59.19
C LEU A 961 23.80 25.28 60.46
N PRO A 962 24.45 24.92 61.58
CA PRO A 962 24.45 25.69 62.85
C PRO A 962 24.98 27.13 62.77
N SER A 963 25.52 27.55 61.62
CA SER A 963 26.00 28.89 61.31
C SER A 963 24.94 29.80 60.67
N ASP A 964 23.70 29.31 60.46
CA ASP A 964 22.66 30.03 59.72
C ASP A 964 21.82 30.97 60.61
N GLU A 965 21.63 32.20 60.16
CA GLU A 965 20.97 33.29 60.88
C GLU A 965 19.47 32.98 61.13
N ARG A 966 18.87 32.13 60.28
CA ARG A 966 17.47 31.65 60.40
C ARG A 966 17.27 30.64 61.51
N LEU A 967 18.15 29.67 61.67
CA LEU A 967 18.06 28.69 62.76
C LEU A 967 18.24 29.40 64.10
N ARG A 968 19.20 30.34 64.17
CA ARG A 968 19.36 31.23 65.34
C ARG A 968 18.11 32.07 65.61
N ALA A 969 17.43 32.58 64.59
CA ALA A 969 16.18 33.33 64.76
C ALA A 969 15.03 32.45 65.27
N THR A 970 14.89 31.22 64.76
CA THR A 970 13.89 30.24 65.26
C THR A 970 14.19 29.83 66.69
N LEU A 971 15.46 29.53 67.00
CA LEU A 971 15.92 29.16 68.35
C LEU A 971 15.81 30.32 69.35
N ALA A 972 16.09 31.55 68.94
CA ALA A 972 15.87 32.75 69.76
C ALA A 972 14.38 32.95 70.09
N GLY A 973 13.48 32.56 69.17
CA GLY A 973 12.04 32.53 69.41
C GLY A 973 11.58 31.47 70.43
N LEU A 974 12.44 30.52 70.79
CA LEU A 974 12.15 29.51 71.84
C LEU A 974 12.40 30.02 73.25
N ILE A 975 13.13 31.14 73.41
CA ILE A 975 13.45 31.73 74.71
C ILE A 975 12.14 32.17 75.39
N GLY A 976 11.89 31.64 76.60
CA GLY A 976 10.68 31.93 77.37
C GLY A 976 9.39 31.23 76.90
N LEU A 977 9.41 30.45 75.81
CA LEU A 977 8.29 29.57 75.45
C LEU A 977 8.32 28.28 76.28
N PRO A 978 7.15 27.74 76.70
CA PRO A 978 7.08 26.42 77.31
C PRO A 978 7.70 25.35 76.40
N ALA A 979 8.37 24.35 76.98
CA ALA A 979 9.03 23.28 76.22
C ALA A 979 8.14 22.61 75.15
N ALA A 980 6.85 22.42 75.44
CA ALA A 980 5.90 21.80 74.51
C ALA A 980 5.58 22.68 73.29
N ASP A 981 5.50 24.00 73.47
CA ASP A 981 5.25 24.95 72.38
C ASP A 981 6.53 25.20 71.58
N ALA A 982 7.68 25.16 72.25
CA ALA A 982 8.99 25.23 71.61
C ALA A 982 9.22 24.06 70.63
N ILE A 983 8.87 22.83 71.00
CA ILE A 983 8.96 21.67 70.09
C ILE A 983 8.00 21.80 68.90
N LYS A 984 6.75 22.23 69.12
CA LYS A 984 5.80 22.45 68.00
C LYS A 984 6.28 23.52 67.02
N LEU A 985 6.92 24.58 67.53
CA LEU A 985 7.49 25.62 66.70
C LEU A 985 8.64 25.06 65.84
N LEU A 986 9.53 24.26 66.44
CA LEU A 986 10.62 23.59 65.74
C LEU A 986 10.09 22.65 64.65
N GLU A 987 9.10 21.81 64.96
CA GLU A 987 8.43 20.94 63.99
C GLU A 987 7.83 21.74 62.82
N THR A 988 7.00 22.74 63.12
CA THR A 988 6.29 23.50 62.08
C THR A 988 7.28 24.26 61.19
N SER A 989 8.37 24.78 61.78
CA SER A 989 9.42 25.48 61.04
C SER A 989 10.25 24.56 60.14
N SER A 990 10.37 23.28 60.47
CA SER A 990 11.09 22.27 59.69
C SER A 990 10.21 21.53 58.68
N ILE A 991 8.90 21.43 58.91
CA ILE A 991 7.92 20.71 58.06
C ILE A 991 7.37 21.58 56.92
N ALA A 992 7.47 22.93 56.99
CA ALA A 992 6.89 23.85 56.02
C ALA A 992 7.54 23.85 54.60
N ASN A 993 8.56 23.05 54.36
CA ASN A 993 9.26 22.97 53.08
C ASN A 993 8.77 21.78 52.24
N GLU A 994 7.55 21.88 51.69
CA GLU A 994 6.85 20.81 50.94
C GLU A 994 7.60 20.26 49.71
N GLN A 995 8.70 20.89 49.28
CA GLN A 995 9.48 20.47 48.10
C GLN A 995 10.49 19.35 48.39
N VAL A 996 10.82 19.07 49.66
CA VAL A 996 11.73 17.97 50.02
C VAL A 996 10.89 16.75 50.39
N ARG A 997 10.98 15.68 49.59
CA ARG A 997 10.34 14.39 49.94
C ARG A 997 10.89 13.93 51.29
N ALA A 998 10.03 13.77 52.29
CA ALA A 998 10.39 13.21 53.58
C ALA A 998 10.95 11.78 53.37
N SER A 999 12.25 11.61 53.62
CA SER A 999 12.92 10.30 53.54
C SER A 999 13.23 9.70 54.90
N ASP A 1000 13.43 10.53 55.94
CA ASP A 1000 13.89 10.07 57.24
C ASP A 1000 13.04 10.55 58.41
N ASP A 1001 13.07 9.78 59.50
CA ASP A 1001 12.34 10.06 60.74
C ASP A 1001 12.90 11.30 61.45
N ILE A 1002 12.13 11.84 62.39
CA ILE A 1002 12.60 12.91 63.27
C ILE A 1002 12.21 12.57 64.70
N ALA A 1003 13.20 12.41 65.57
CA ALA A 1003 13.02 12.48 67.01
C ALA A 1003 13.58 13.79 67.56
N LEU A 1004 12.79 14.46 68.41
CA LEU A 1004 13.17 15.69 69.13
C LEU A 1004 13.02 15.48 70.62
N LEU A 1005 14.01 15.92 71.40
CA LEU A 1005 13.95 15.97 72.85
C LEU A 1005 14.48 17.33 73.33
N LEU A 1006 13.64 18.08 74.03
CA LEU A 1006 13.97 19.38 74.60
C LEU A 1006 13.84 19.32 76.12
N MET A 1007 14.89 19.75 76.82
CA MET A 1007 14.90 19.88 78.28
C MET A 1007 15.34 21.28 78.67
N ARG A 1008 14.62 21.94 79.59
CA ARG A 1008 14.90 23.31 80.04
C ARG A 1008 14.85 23.39 81.55
N VAL A 1009 15.79 24.11 82.14
CA VAL A 1009 15.83 24.31 83.60
C VAL A 1009 14.81 25.38 83.99
N GLU A 1010 13.92 25.07 84.94
CA GLU A 1010 12.89 26.01 85.40
C GLU A 1010 13.50 27.15 86.24
N PRO A 1011 12.97 28.39 86.18
CA PRO A 1011 13.46 29.53 86.97
C PRO A 1011 13.29 29.39 88.49
N GLN A 1012 12.46 28.44 88.94
CA GLN A 1012 12.19 28.14 90.35
C GLN A 1012 12.39 26.64 90.55
N LEU A 1013 13.60 26.21 90.92
CA LEU A 1013 13.85 24.83 91.34
C LEU A 1013 13.01 24.55 92.60
N GLY A 1014 11.87 23.87 92.41
CA GLY A 1014 10.96 23.51 93.50
C GLY A 1014 11.68 22.71 94.59
N GLN A 1015 11.32 22.93 95.86
CA GLN A 1015 11.93 22.22 96.99
C GLN A 1015 11.92 20.69 96.77
N PRO A 1016 13.01 19.98 97.13
CA PRO A 1016 13.04 18.51 97.11
C PRO A 1016 12.13 18.00 98.24
N GLY A 1017 10.85 17.83 97.95
CA GLY A 1017 9.84 17.58 99.00
C GLY A 1017 8.61 16.77 98.61
N GLU A 1018 8.28 16.60 97.33
CA GLU A 1018 7.12 15.77 96.94
C GLU A 1018 7.51 14.53 96.11
N ALA A 1019 7.71 13.46 96.88
CA ALA A 1019 7.48 12.06 96.54
C ALA A 1019 8.30 11.43 95.38
N TRP A 1020 9.55 11.08 95.70
CA TRP A 1020 10.18 9.90 95.12
C TRP A 1020 9.35 8.65 95.54
N ARG A 1021 8.63 8.05 94.59
CA ARG A 1021 8.20 6.65 94.68
C ARG A 1021 8.90 5.91 93.55
N ALA A 1022 9.81 5.01 93.90
CA ALA A 1022 10.29 4.00 92.97
C ALA A 1022 9.08 3.28 92.33
N PRO A 1023 9.04 3.06 91.01
CA PRO A 1023 8.01 2.21 90.43
C PRO A 1023 8.20 0.78 90.96
N ASP A 1024 7.21 0.26 91.67
CA ASP A 1024 7.12 -1.17 92.01
C ASP A 1024 7.13 -1.99 90.71
N ALA A 1025 8.29 -2.49 90.33
CA ALA A 1025 8.44 -3.49 89.29
C ALA A 1025 8.03 -4.84 89.90
N LEU A 1026 6.77 -5.23 89.75
CA LEU A 1026 6.23 -6.60 89.59
C LEU A 1026 4.74 -6.64 90.03
N ALA A 1027 3.80 -6.40 89.11
CA ALA A 1027 2.47 -7.04 89.10
C ALA A 1027 1.61 -6.49 87.95
N ALA A 1028 1.59 -7.19 86.81
CA ALA A 1028 0.41 -7.44 85.96
C ALA A 1028 0.89 -8.07 84.64
N ARG A 1029 0.76 -9.39 84.59
CA ARG A 1029 0.59 -10.14 83.34
C ARG A 1029 -0.89 -10.24 83.04
#